data_AF-A0A834NGX8-F1
#
_entry.id   AF-A0A834NGX8-F1
#
_cell.length_a   1.000
_cell.length_b   1.000
_cell.length_c   1.000
_cell.angle_alpha   90.00
_cell.angle_beta   90.00
_cell.angle_gamma   90.00
#
_symmetry.space_group_name_H-M   'P 1'
#
loop_
_entity.id
_entity.type
_entity.pdbx_description
1 polymer ?
#
loop_
_entity_poly.entity_id
_entity_poly.type
_entity_poly.pdbx_seq_one_letter_code
_entity_poly.pdbx_strand_id
1 'polypeptide(L)'
;MEIGSHESRRVHLPAKPVCILIKSLRSDHQRCPRHPTSSFSSSSSLDIKRSPLITKGTALSLPRLLSTWFNGALIVSRRLSIDDLVPLLRSASGASNRHTEECRGIRLLARMGGSLPSGWMRRILLFLVLITGVLLIAMYAHAPPLASLQPFTTRRLEEFEQGLVTFLVDNESTKNPEDRLYKYLDALRKKNSTGRDERTVFQSPWSWTCVAGRCERRAVRSSRISLATCTALCGGNTRLLWPRPTGNIILGDESVTMHLQQIEFVTVNTSDRDVKTLLEYAKDVFLGNVRSLIRVANVKGRSGIDSFLIYLSAGNSRGTKLTIDTDESYTLELILKGRQFFGINQLKRLIDGMAASKLNTFHWHLTDSQSFPFDSVQFPEMARWGAYSGDQVYTPDDVKDLADYARIRGVRVLVEIDSPAHAGAGWQWGTEHGYGELALCVDQQPWTSYCGEPNCGQLNPINEHSYRILEGLYRELLDLTEVRDIIHLGGDEVNLDCWAQYGNITAAMQAQNMTDHHAMWAEFETKMFQRLVKANHDEVPKAVILWSSPLTKRPYITTYFDPKIHVIQSWGGSNWLETSDLLEDGFRVILSHVDAWYLDCGFGRWRETGEAACGEYRTWQTVYNHRPWKEYPQQQMNLILGGEAAIWSEQMGQASLGPRVWPRASALAERLWSDLPTNGYSTDEGVYTRLAAHVEVLTSRGIKTEAMWPQWCSQNPGKCL
;
A
#
# COMPACT_ATOMS: atom_id res chain seq x y z
N MET A 1 -29.16 -37.51 -43.73
CA MET A 1 -29.43 -36.17 -44.28
C MET A 1 -30.20 -35.42 -43.20
N GLU A 2 -29.53 -34.96 -42.15
CA GLU A 2 -28.52 -33.88 -42.07
C GLU A 2 -29.14 -32.48 -42.13
N ILE A 3 -28.69 -31.49 -41.36
CA ILE A 3 -27.93 -31.47 -40.09
C ILE A 3 -28.41 -30.17 -39.39
N GLY A 4 -28.68 -30.22 -38.08
CA GLY A 4 -28.96 -29.01 -37.31
C GLY A 4 -27.67 -28.41 -36.75
N SER A 5 -27.47 -27.10 -36.89
CA SER A 5 -26.35 -26.39 -36.23
C SER A 5 -26.78 -25.87 -34.86
N HIS A 6 -26.01 -26.22 -33.83
CA HIS A 6 -26.30 -25.86 -32.44
C HIS A 6 -25.93 -24.40 -32.13
N GLU A 7 -26.88 -23.65 -31.54
CA GLU A 7 -26.54 -22.42 -30.82
C GLU A 7 -25.79 -22.76 -29.53
N SER A 8 -24.53 -22.31 -29.45
CA SER A 8 -23.76 -22.30 -28.20
C SER A 8 -24.37 -21.28 -27.23
N ARG A 9 -25.11 -21.76 -26.22
CA ARG A 9 -25.53 -20.95 -25.07
C ARG A 9 -24.32 -20.59 -24.22
N ARG A 10 -23.73 -19.42 -24.50
CA ARG A 10 -22.72 -18.82 -23.62
C ARG A 10 -23.36 -18.44 -22.30
N VAL A 11 -22.97 -19.11 -21.22
CA VAL A 11 -23.27 -18.64 -19.86
C VAL A 11 -22.21 -17.59 -19.53
N HIS A 12 -22.61 -16.31 -19.52
CA HIS A 12 -21.78 -15.27 -18.93
C HIS A 12 -21.72 -15.48 -17.42
N LEU A 13 -20.54 -15.28 -16.85
CA LEU A 13 -20.39 -14.96 -15.44
C LEU A 13 -21.24 -13.71 -15.16
N PRO A 14 -22.11 -13.69 -14.13
CA PRO A 14 -23.25 -12.78 -14.08
C PRO A 14 -22.88 -11.35 -13.64
N ALA A 15 -22.09 -10.64 -14.44
CA ALA A 15 -21.80 -9.22 -14.24
C ALA A 15 -23.07 -8.38 -14.45
N LYS A 16 -23.72 -7.96 -13.36
CA LYS A 16 -24.85 -7.01 -13.41
C LYS A 16 -24.32 -5.59 -13.64
N PRO A 17 -24.81 -4.86 -14.65
CA PRO A 17 -24.25 -3.55 -15.00
C PRO A 17 -24.69 -2.43 -14.05
N VAL A 18 -23.74 -1.70 -13.48
CA VAL A 18 -23.98 -0.37 -12.90
C VAL A 18 -23.96 0.67 -14.02
N CYS A 19 -25.14 1.24 -14.34
CA CYS A 19 -25.26 2.29 -15.34
C CYS A 19 -24.87 3.67 -14.78
N ILE A 20 -23.76 4.24 -15.26
CA ILE A 20 -23.46 5.67 -15.07
C ILE A 20 -24.00 6.43 -16.29
N LEU A 21 -25.12 7.12 -16.13
CA LEU A 21 -25.76 7.89 -17.19
C LEU A 21 -25.19 9.32 -17.24
N ILE A 22 -24.32 9.59 -18.21
CA ILE A 22 -23.75 10.94 -18.42
C ILE A 22 -24.62 11.68 -19.44
N LYS A 23 -25.27 12.78 -19.03
CA LYS A 23 -26.10 13.60 -19.91
C LYS A 23 -25.59 15.04 -19.94
N SER A 24 -25.03 15.45 -21.09
CA SER A 24 -24.66 16.85 -21.34
C SER A 24 -25.88 17.64 -21.80
N LEU A 25 -26.19 18.74 -21.12
CA LEU A 25 -27.21 19.71 -21.54
C LEU A 25 -26.48 20.92 -22.15
N ARG A 26 -26.60 21.12 -23.46
CA ARG A 26 -26.28 22.42 -24.08
C ARG A 26 -27.50 23.33 -23.93
N SER A 27 -27.26 24.61 -23.64
CA SER A 27 -28.29 25.62 -23.42
C SER A 27 -28.82 26.19 -24.75
N ASP A 28 -29.96 25.67 -25.22
CA ASP A 28 -30.73 26.34 -26.26
C ASP A 28 -31.69 27.37 -25.65
N HIS A 29 -31.56 28.63 -26.07
CA HIS A 29 -32.41 29.74 -25.63
C HIS A 29 -33.85 29.60 -26.14
N GLN A 30 -34.81 29.27 -25.27
CA GLN A 30 -36.23 29.60 -25.47
C GLN A 30 -36.90 30.13 -24.19
N ARG A 31 -37.96 30.91 -24.39
CA ARG A 31 -38.48 31.93 -23.45
C ARG A 31 -39.42 31.34 -22.38
N CYS A 32 -39.27 31.79 -21.14
CA CYS A 32 -40.28 31.58 -20.09
C CYS A 32 -41.50 32.52 -20.24
N PRO A 33 -42.73 32.04 -19.97
CA PRO A 33 -43.83 32.85 -19.43
C PRO A 33 -43.82 32.83 -17.89
N ARG A 34 -44.56 33.76 -17.25
CA ARG A 34 -44.52 34.04 -15.79
C ARG A 34 -45.74 33.50 -15.02
N HIS A 35 -45.49 33.02 -13.79
CA HIS A 35 -46.36 33.13 -12.58
C HIS A 35 -47.74 32.42 -12.57
N PRO A 36 -48.42 32.24 -11.39
CA PRO A 36 -48.14 32.84 -10.07
C PRO A 36 -48.10 31.90 -8.83
N THR A 37 -47.53 32.48 -7.76
CA THR A 37 -47.66 32.25 -6.31
C THR A 37 -48.56 31.14 -5.73
N SER A 38 -48.04 30.46 -4.72
CA SER A 38 -48.74 30.33 -3.43
C SER A 38 -47.74 30.29 -2.25
N SER A 39 -48.17 30.82 -1.10
CA SER A 39 -47.39 31.04 0.11
C SER A 39 -47.79 30.06 1.22
N PHE A 40 -46.86 29.60 2.05
CA PHE A 40 -47.18 29.21 3.43
C PHE A 40 -46.02 29.49 4.39
N SER A 41 -46.36 29.91 5.60
CA SER A 41 -45.44 30.41 6.62
C SER A 41 -45.86 29.97 8.02
N SER A 42 -44.96 29.34 8.77
CA SER A 42 -44.85 29.32 10.25
C SER A 42 -43.64 28.44 10.60
N SER A 43 -42.61 28.86 11.34
CA SER A 43 -42.51 29.55 12.64
C SER A 43 -42.72 28.64 13.86
N SER A 44 -41.63 28.12 14.42
CA SER A 44 -41.52 27.77 15.83
C SER A 44 -40.08 27.95 16.32
N SER A 45 -39.91 28.84 17.30
CA SER A 45 -38.66 29.09 18.02
C SER A 45 -38.60 28.25 19.30
N LEU A 46 -37.40 27.98 19.81
CA LEU A 46 -37.21 27.50 21.18
C LEU A 46 -35.83 27.91 21.74
N ASP A 47 -35.85 28.85 22.68
CA ASP A 47 -34.72 29.30 23.51
C ASP A 47 -34.56 28.38 24.74
N ILE A 48 -33.32 28.08 25.15
CA ILE A 48 -32.99 27.66 26.53
C ILE A 48 -31.70 28.37 27.01
N LYS A 49 -31.68 28.74 28.31
CA LYS A 49 -30.71 29.65 28.97
C LYS A 49 -29.57 28.94 29.73
N ARG A 50 -28.52 29.72 30.04
CA ARG A 50 -27.45 29.54 31.08
C ARG A 50 -28.06 29.42 32.51
N SER A 51 -27.42 28.96 33.61
CA SER A 51 -26.08 28.46 34.05
C SER A 51 -26.22 28.00 35.55
N PRO A 52 -25.19 27.88 36.44
CA PRO A 52 -23.82 27.29 36.44
C PRO A 52 -23.55 26.31 37.64
N LEU A 53 -22.32 25.72 37.73
CA LEU A 53 -21.53 25.22 38.93
C LEU A 53 -20.70 23.96 38.55
N ILE A 54 -19.36 23.98 38.40
CA ILE A 54 -18.24 23.90 39.38
C ILE A 54 -18.16 22.59 40.21
N THR A 55 -17.23 21.67 39.85
CA THR A 55 -16.05 21.29 40.69
C THR A 55 -15.00 20.41 39.95
N LYS A 56 -13.77 20.95 39.85
CA LYS A 56 -12.43 20.33 40.07
C LYS A 56 -12.03 18.96 39.47
N GLY A 57 -11.03 19.01 38.58
CA GLY A 57 -10.04 17.96 38.28
C GLY A 57 -8.78 18.60 37.67
N THR A 58 -7.58 18.20 38.07
CA THR A 58 -6.33 18.97 37.85
C THR A 58 -5.51 18.56 36.63
N ALA A 59 -5.05 19.54 35.84
CA ALA A 59 -4.02 19.37 34.81
C ALA A 59 -2.75 20.17 35.19
N LEU A 60 -1.58 19.53 35.10
CA LEU A 60 -0.26 20.11 35.38
C LEU A 60 0.40 20.62 34.09
N SER A 61 0.95 21.84 34.13
CA SER A 61 1.56 22.48 32.97
C SER A 61 3.09 22.29 32.91
N LEU A 62 3.60 22.29 31.68
CA LEU A 62 4.99 22.04 31.27
C LEU A 62 6.12 22.93 31.87
N PRO A 63 5.92 24.15 32.43
CA PRO A 63 7.03 25.02 32.83
C PRO A 63 7.93 24.55 33.98
N ARG A 64 7.59 23.48 34.72
CA ARG A 64 8.38 23.02 35.89
C ARG A 64 9.45 21.96 35.59
N LEU A 65 9.40 21.29 34.44
CA LEU A 65 10.42 20.30 34.06
C LEU A 65 11.71 20.94 33.50
N LEU A 66 11.63 22.17 32.99
CA LEU A 66 12.77 22.88 32.41
C LEU A 66 13.69 23.55 33.46
N SER A 67 13.21 23.77 34.69
CA SER A 67 13.99 24.43 35.75
C SER A 67 14.97 23.49 36.48
N THR A 68 14.71 22.19 36.48
CA THR A 68 15.58 21.18 37.10
C THR A 68 16.73 20.76 36.19
N TRP A 69 16.53 20.73 34.86
CA TRP A 69 17.60 20.44 33.89
C TRP A 69 18.67 21.54 33.81
N PHE A 70 18.27 22.81 33.82
CA PHE A 70 19.21 23.93 33.73
C PHE A 70 20.18 24.04 34.91
N ASN A 71 19.76 23.65 36.12
CA ASN A 71 20.61 23.70 37.31
C ASN A 71 21.62 22.54 37.38
N GLY A 72 21.35 21.40 36.74
CA GLY A 72 22.32 20.28 36.67
C GLY A 72 23.53 20.60 35.78
N ALA A 73 23.30 21.18 34.60
CA ALA A 73 24.36 21.51 33.64
C ALA A 73 25.35 22.58 34.16
N LEU A 74 24.89 23.47 35.06
CA LEU A 74 25.69 24.55 35.65
C LEU A 74 26.71 24.08 36.71
N ILE A 75 26.56 22.85 37.23
CA ILE A 75 27.47 22.27 38.23
C ILE A 75 28.71 21.64 37.56
N VAL A 76 28.55 21.08 36.35
CA VAL A 76 29.65 20.44 35.60
C VAL A 76 30.64 21.47 35.03
N SER A 77 30.20 22.69 34.73
CA SER A 77 31.04 23.72 34.11
C SER A 77 32.03 24.43 35.06
N ARG A 78 32.32 23.89 36.24
CA ARG A 78 33.21 24.50 37.26
C ARG A 78 34.56 23.78 37.47
N ARG A 79 34.94 22.82 36.60
CA ARG A 79 36.18 22.01 36.76
C ARG A 79 37.01 21.77 35.48
N LEU A 80 37.05 22.71 34.54
CA LEU A 80 37.97 22.65 33.40
C LEU A 80 38.72 23.98 33.23
N SER A 81 40.05 23.94 33.30
CA SER A 81 40.93 25.07 32.97
C SER A 81 41.29 25.07 31.48
N ILE A 82 41.67 26.23 30.95
CA ILE A 82 42.15 26.38 29.57
C ILE A 82 43.59 25.87 29.40
N ASP A 83 44.36 25.80 30.49
CA ASP A 83 45.79 25.47 30.44
C ASP A 83 46.08 23.98 30.12
N ASP A 84 45.11 23.09 30.32
CA ASP A 84 45.26 21.64 30.07
C ASP A 84 45.11 21.25 28.58
N LEU A 85 44.61 22.15 27.72
CA LEU A 85 44.28 21.86 26.31
C LEU A 85 45.37 22.26 25.30
N VAL A 86 46.36 23.06 25.72
CA VAL A 86 47.45 23.56 24.85
C VAL A 86 48.43 22.46 24.39
N PRO A 87 48.76 21.41 25.18
CA PRO A 87 49.66 20.34 24.71
C PRO A 87 49.08 19.45 23.61
N LEU A 88 47.76 19.18 23.65
CA LEU A 88 47.07 18.29 22.71
C LEU A 88 47.02 18.81 21.26
N LEU A 89 47.07 20.13 21.07
CA LEU A 89 47.09 20.75 19.74
C LEU A 89 48.50 20.80 19.10
N ARG A 90 49.55 20.37 19.81
CA ARG A 90 50.92 20.31 19.27
C ARG A 90 51.36 18.93 18.77
N SER A 91 50.62 17.85 19.05
CA SER A 91 50.95 16.50 18.57
C SER A 91 50.38 16.15 17.18
N ALA A 92 49.52 17.00 16.61
CA ALA A 92 48.85 16.75 15.33
C ALA A 92 49.54 17.40 14.10
N SER A 93 50.67 18.10 14.27
CA SER A 93 51.36 18.83 13.18
C SER A 93 52.59 18.07 12.66
N GLY A 94 52.39 16.82 12.21
CA GLY A 94 53.48 15.85 12.05
C GLY A 94 53.42 14.88 10.86
N ALA A 95 52.81 15.21 9.71
CA ALA A 95 53.13 14.55 8.42
C ALA A 95 52.52 15.26 7.17
N SER A 96 53.36 15.44 6.15
CA SER A 96 53.05 15.49 4.71
C SER A 96 51.99 16.48 4.15
N ASN A 97 52.51 17.50 3.47
CA ASN A 97 51.80 18.49 2.64
C ASN A 97 50.78 17.92 1.63
N ARG A 98 49.55 18.46 1.65
CA ARG A 98 48.79 18.95 0.47
C ARG A 98 47.71 19.94 0.94
N HIS A 99 47.30 20.85 0.05
CA HIS A 99 46.27 21.91 0.23
C HIS A 99 46.67 23.16 1.06
N THR A 100 47.21 24.15 0.36
CA THR A 100 47.70 25.45 0.88
C THR A 100 46.69 26.61 0.82
N GLU A 101 45.37 26.35 0.81
CA GLU A 101 44.33 27.41 0.77
C GLU A 101 43.51 27.52 2.09
N GLU A 102 43.29 26.42 2.82
CA GLU A 102 42.30 26.38 3.92
C GLU A 102 42.76 27.05 5.23
N CYS A 103 44.07 27.30 5.40
CA CYS A 103 44.63 27.99 6.56
C CYS A 103 44.32 29.50 6.64
N ARG A 104 43.58 30.08 5.68
CA ARG A 104 43.10 31.47 5.74
C ARG A 104 41.88 31.66 6.66
N GLY A 105 40.92 30.73 6.66
CA GLY A 105 39.66 30.86 7.42
C GLY A 105 39.87 30.90 8.94
N ILE A 106 40.71 30.00 9.46
CA ILE A 106 40.98 29.89 10.90
C ILE A 106 41.72 31.13 11.45
N ARG A 107 42.62 31.75 10.65
CA ARG A 107 43.27 33.02 11.01
C ARG A 107 42.32 34.23 10.96
N LEU A 108 41.25 34.16 10.18
CA LEU A 108 40.22 35.21 10.12
C LEU A 108 39.34 35.16 11.38
N LEU A 109 38.87 33.97 11.76
CA LEU A 109 38.06 33.75 12.98
C LEU A 109 38.82 34.15 14.26
N ALA A 110 40.12 33.86 14.34
CA ALA A 110 40.96 34.30 15.46
C ALA A 110 41.07 35.84 15.58
N ARG A 111 40.98 36.58 14.46
CA ARG A 111 41.00 38.07 14.46
C ARG A 111 39.66 38.70 14.82
N MET A 112 38.53 38.03 14.54
CA MET A 112 37.19 38.54 14.90
C MET A 112 36.86 38.41 16.40
N GLY A 113 37.64 37.63 17.16
CA GLY A 113 37.46 37.46 18.60
C GLY A 113 37.81 38.68 19.46
N GLY A 114 38.32 39.77 18.88
CA GLY A 114 38.85 40.95 19.59
C GLY A 114 37.84 42.05 19.95
N SER A 115 36.64 42.06 19.36
CA SER A 115 35.70 43.20 19.49
C SER A 115 34.23 42.78 19.54
N LEU A 116 33.80 42.12 20.64
CA LEU A 116 32.38 41.89 20.93
C LEU A 116 32.06 42.14 22.43
N PRO A 117 30.95 42.81 22.80
CA PRO A 117 30.85 43.49 24.10
C PRO A 117 30.16 42.69 25.22
N SER A 118 29.89 41.39 25.06
CA SER A 118 29.27 40.59 26.14
C SER A 118 29.75 39.13 26.20
N GLY A 119 29.97 38.65 27.43
CA GLY A 119 30.52 37.31 27.70
C GLY A 119 29.59 36.15 27.36
N TRP A 120 28.29 36.40 27.14
CA TRP A 120 27.31 35.36 26.82
C TRP A 120 27.36 34.96 25.34
N MET A 121 27.41 35.92 24.41
CA MET A 121 27.59 35.62 22.98
C MET A 121 28.90 34.86 22.71
N ARG A 122 29.99 35.22 23.42
CA ARG A 122 31.29 34.54 23.28
C ARG A 122 31.22 33.06 23.68
N ARG A 123 30.39 32.71 24.68
CA ARG A 123 30.14 31.32 25.10
C ARG A 123 29.27 30.55 24.11
N ILE A 124 28.25 31.18 23.52
CA ILE A 124 27.40 30.56 22.49
C ILE A 124 28.23 30.28 21.23
N LEU A 125 29.07 31.21 20.79
CA LEU A 125 29.91 31.01 19.61
C LEU A 125 30.90 29.86 19.81
N LEU A 126 31.54 29.78 20.99
CA LEU A 126 32.42 28.67 21.35
C LEU A 126 31.67 27.32 21.43
N PHE A 127 30.44 27.31 21.96
CA PHE A 127 29.60 26.12 22.03
C PHE A 127 29.17 25.62 20.64
N LEU A 128 28.80 26.53 19.73
CA LEU A 128 28.45 26.21 18.34
C LEU A 128 29.64 25.67 17.54
N VAL A 129 30.84 26.22 17.75
CA VAL A 129 32.08 25.72 17.13
C VAL A 129 32.47 24.34 17.69
N LEU A 130 32.28 24.11 18.99
CA LEU A 130 32.48 22.78 19.59
C LEU A 130 31.49 21.75 19.04
N ILE A 131 30.20 22.10 18.90
CA ILE A 131 29.18 21.21 18.33
C ILE A 131 29.46 20.90 16.86
N THR A 132 29.81 21.90 16.03
CA THR A 132 30.15 21.63 14.63
C THR A 132 31.44 20.81 14.50
N GLY A 133 32.44 21.03 15.35
CA GLY A 133 33.63 20.19 15.43
C GLY A 133 33.33 18.73 15.79
N VAL A 134 32.51 18.50 16.84
CA VAL A 134 32.12 17.14 17.27
C VAL A 134 31.26 16.45 16.21
N LEU A 135 30.32 17.16 15.56
CA LEU A 135 29.52 16.60 14.47
C LEU A 135 30.37 16.23 13.25
N LEU A 136 31.33 17.07 12.85
CA LEU A 136 32.27 16.76 11.76
C LEU A 136 33.15 15.55 12.07
N ILE A 137 33.64 15.43 13.31
CA ILE A 137 34.43 14.26 13.76
C ILE A 137 33.56 13.00 13.76
N ALA A 138 32.31 13.08 14.26
CA ALA A 138 31.38 11.95 14.25
C ALA A 138 31.00 11.50 12.83
N MET A 139 30.82 12.44 11.90
CA MET A 139 30.55 12.15 10.49
C MET A 139 31.75 11.48 9.79
N TYR A 140 32.99 11.80 10.18
CA TYR A 140 34.20 11.19 9.60
C TYR A 140 34.62 9.88 10.28
N ALA A 141 34.24 9.65 11.54
CA ALA A 141 34.68 8.47 12.31
C ALA A 141 33.91 7.17 11.99
N HIS A 142 32.75 7.24 11.32
CA HIS A 142 31.82 6.10 11.15
C HIS A 142 31.39 5.83 9.68
N ALA A 143 32.19 6.22 8.69
CA ALA A 143 31.91 5.93 7.28
C ALA A 143 32.91 4.93 6.66
N PRO A 144 32.49 3.73 6.23
CA PRO A 144 33.25 2.89 5.31
C PRO A 144 33.26 3.51 3.90
N PRO A 145 34.25 3.20 3.05
CA PRO A 145 34.40 3.88 1.76
C PRO A 145 33.48 3.29 0.68
N LEU A 146 32.42 4.02 0.33
CA LEU A 146 31.68 3.79 -0.92
C LEU A 146 31.70 5.05 -1.80
N ALA A 147 32.47 4.97 -2.88
CA ALA A 147 32.52 5.99 -3.92
C ALA A 147 31.43 5.73 -4.97
N SER A 148 30.42 6.62 -5.08
CA SER A 148 29.62 6.81 -6.32
C SER A 148 28.60 7.97 -6.26
N LEU A 149 28.94 9.13 -5.68
CA LEU A 149 28.14 10.36 -5.87
C LEU A 149 29.00 11.56 -6.28
N GLN A 150 28.80 12.02 -7.51
CA GLN A 150 29.23 13.31 -8.05
C GLN A 150 27.99 14.07 -8.58
N PRO A 151 27.98 15.41 -8.56
CA PRO A 151 28.06 16.19 -7.33
C PRO A 151 26.89 17.19 -7.22
N PHE A 152 26.44 17.47 -5.99
CA PHE A 152 25.73 18.73 -5.75
C PHE A 152 26.71 19.88 -5.99
N THR A 153 26.35 20.81 -6.89
CA THR A 153 27.26 21.87 -7.31
C THR A 153 27.49 22.90 -6.20
N THR A 154 28.71 22.90 -5.66
CA THR A 154 29.20 23.77 -4.57
C THR A 154 28.83 25.25 -4.71
N ARG A 155 28.77 25.74 -5.96
CA ARG A 155 28.40 27.11 -6.32
C ARG A 155 27.09 27.61 -5.69
N ARG A 156 26.11 26.73 -5.39
CA ARG A 156 24.86 27.12 -4.71
C ARG A 156 24.97 27.24 -3.20
N LEU A 157 25.92 26.54 -2.56
CA LEU A 157 26.13 26.71 -1.11
C LEU A 157 26.83 28.04 -0.84
N GLU A 158 27.85 28.38 -1.62
CA GLU A 158 28.56 29.66 -1.49
C GLU A 158 27.63 30.86 -1.73
N GLU A 159 26.74 30.81 -2.74
CA GLU A 159 25.71 31.84 -2.96
C GLU A 159 24.71 31.94 -1.80
N PHE A 160 24.40 30.82 -1.12
CA PHE A 160 23.49 30.79 0.03
C PHE A 160 24.16 31.34 1.30
N GLU A 161 25.43 30.97 1.56
CA GLU A 161 26.21 31.46 2.68
C GLU A 161 26.52 32.96 2.54
N GLN A 162 26.94 33.42 1.35
CA GLN A 162 27.11 34.86 1.09
C GLN A 162 25.78 35.62 1.28
N GLY A 163 24.67 35.07 0.79
CA GLY A 163 23.33 35.65 1.01
C GLY A 163 22.95 35.78 2.48
N LEU A 164 23.26 34.78 3.32
CA LEU A 164 23.05 34.85 4.77
C LEU A 164 23.97 35.85 5.46
N VAL A 165 25.26 35.84 5.13
CA VAL A 165 26.27 36.68 5.79
C VAL A 165 26.02 38.17 5.50
N THR A 166 25.69 38.54 4.26
CA THR A 166 25.36 39.94 3.93
C THR A 166 24.07 40.40 4.65
N PHE A 167 23.07 39.53 4.80
CA PHE A 167 21.79 39.88 5.42
C PHE A 167 21.84 40.01 6.95
N LEU A 168 22.80 39.35 7.61
CA LEU A 168 22.97 39.37 9.07
C LEU A 168 23.87 40.51 9.58
N VAL A 169 24.66 41.13 8.70
CA VAL A 169 25.70 42.10 9.09
C VAL A 169 25.36 43.56 8.73
N ASP A 170 24.45 43.79 7.76
CA ASP A 170 24.07 45.17 7.39
C ASP A 170 23.20 45.86 8.46
N ASN A 171 23.64 47.05 8.84
CA ASN A 171 23.30 47.68 10.11
C ASN A 171 21.99 48.52 10.10
N GLU A 172 21.45 48.71 11.30
CA GLU A 172 20.52 49.74 11.75
C GLU A 172 19.05 49.80 11.24
N SER A 173 18.15 49.69 12.23
CA SER A 173 16.75 50.15 12.24
C SER A 173 15.74 49.44 11.31
N THR A 174 15.14 48.34 11.79
CA THR A 174 13.70 48.02 11.58
C THR A 174 13.24 46.82 12.43
N LYS A 175 11.94 46.74 12.74
CA LYS A 175 11.35 45.73 13.66
C LYS A 175 11.22 44.33 13.02
N ASN A 176 11.23 43.31 13.89
CA ASN A 176 10.94 41.87 13.69
C ASN A 176 11.81 41.09 12.67
N PRO A 177 12.71 40.21 13.15
CA PRO A 177 13.48 39.28 12.31
C PRO A 177 12.63 38.27 11.51
N GLU A 178 11.51 37.79 12.08
CA GLU A 178 10.65 36.78 11.43
C GLU A 178 10.02 37.31 10.14
N ASP A 179 9.55 38.57 10.13
CA ASP A 179 9.03 39.26 8.95
C ASP A 179 10.11 39.41 7.86
N ARG A 180 11.37 39.55 8.27
CA ARG A 180 12.53 39.64 7.36
C ARG A 180 12.86 38.28 6.74
N LEU A 181 12.79 37.19 7.52
CA LEU A 181 12.91 35.83 6.99
C LEU A 181 11.73 35.49 6.06
N TYR A 182 10.50 35.84 6.44
CA TYR A 182 9.32 35.64 5.57
C TYR A 182 9.41 36.44 4.28
N LYS A 183 9.85 37.71 4.33
CA LYS A 183 10.10 38.53 3.13
C LYS A 183 11.28 38.01 2.30
N TYR A 184 12.33 37.44 2.91
CA TYR A 184 13.43 36.83 2.16
C TYR A 184 13.01 35.51 1.50
N LEU A 185 12.26 34.66 2.19
CA LEU A 185 11.68 33.44 1.64
C LEU A 185 10.65 33.75 0.54
N ASP A 186 9.80 34.76 0.73
CA ASP A 186 8.87 35.22 -0.30
C ASP A 186 9.59 35.95 -1.45
N ALA A 187 10.71 36.64 -1.19
CA ALA A 187 11.58 37.21 -2.23
C ALA A 187 12.41 36.15 -2.95
N LEU A 188 12.75 35.01 -2.34
CA LEU A 188 13.34 33.84 -3.00
C LEU A 188 12.28 33.06 -3.80
N ARG A 189 11.06 32.94 -3.27
CA ARG A 189 9.90 32.38 -3.97
C ARG A 189 9.55 33.24 -5.19
N LYS A 190 9.62 34.57 -5.05
CA LYS A 190 9.50 35.55 -6.13
C LYS A 190 10.71 35.57 -7.05
N LYS A 191 11.96 35.46 -6.60
CA LYS A 191 13.14 35.28 -7.50
C LYS A 191 13.00 34.00 -8.33
N ASN A 192 12.44 32.93 -7.77
CA ASN A 192 12.08 31.72 -8.51
C ASN A 192 10.86 31.89 -9.45
N SER A 193 10.06 32.96 -9.32
CA SER A 193 8.90 33.26 -10.17
C SER A 193 9.01 34.54 -11.02
N THR A 194 10.05 35.35 -10.86
CA THR A 194 10.30 36.62 -11.57
C THR A 194 11.77 36.84 -11.95
N GLY A 195 12.67 35.95 -11.53
CA GLY A 195 14.10 35.92 -11.91
C GLY A 195 14.48 34.71 -12.77
N ARG A 196 13.57 33.75 -12.96
CA ARG A 196 13.53 32.99 -14.22
C ARG A 196 12.75 33.80 -15.22
N ASP A 197 13.51 34.62 -15.94
CA ASP A 197 13.14 35.09 -17.26
C ASP A 197 12.63 33.91 -18.11
N GLU A 198 11.76 34.20 -19.08
CA GLU A 198 10.94 33.24 -19.81
C GLU A 198 11.69 31.94 -20.19
N ARG A 199 11.60 30.92 -19.32
CA ARG A 199 11.62 29.54 -19.80
C ARG A 199 10.33 29.38 -20.58
N THR A 200 10.39 29.77 -21.86
CA THR A 200 9.48 29.36 -22.93
C THR A 200 9.05 27.94 -22.62
N VAL A 201 7.81 27.78 -22.13
CA VAL A 201 7.33 26.50 -21.63
C VAL A 201 7.49 25.53 -22.78
N PHE A 202 8.42 24.57 -22.66
CA PHE A 202 8.93 23.84 -23.82
C PHE A 202 7.77 23.19 -24.56
N GLN A 203 7.37 23.83 -25.66
CA GLN A 203 6.14 23.47 -26.35
C GLN A 203 6.47 22.35 -27.32
N SER A 204 6.46 21.11 -26.80
CA SER A 204 6.67 19.88 -27.55
C SER A 204 6.15 20.01 -28.99
N PRO A 205 6.96 19.79 -30.04
CA PRO A 205 6.53 19.96 -31.42
C PRO A 205 5.55 18.87 -31.87
N TRP A 206 5.20 17.94 -30.98
CA TRP A 206 4.37 16.78 -31.23
C TRP A 206 2.90 17.01 -30.87
N SER A 207 2.04 16.48 -31.73
CA SER A 207 0.61 16.24 -31.53
C SER A 207 0.32 14.76 -31.84
N TRP A 208 -0.82 14.25 -31.41
CA TRP A 208 -1.28 12.93 -31.83
C TRP A 208 -2.48 13.05 -32.77
N THR A 209 -2.62 12.12 -33.71
CA THR A 209 -3.73 12.07 -34.66
C THR A 209 -4.20 10.64 -34.81
N CYS A 210 -5.52 10.44 -34.82
CA CYS A 210 -6.09 9.12 -35.05
C CYS A 210 -5.94 8.73 -36.52
N VAL A 211 -5.29 7.59 -36.77
CA VAL A 211 -5.05 7.03 -38.10
C VAL A 211 -5.32 5.53 -38.02
N ALA A 212 -6.32 5.05 -38.75
CA ALA A 212 -6.75 3.64 -38.73
C ALA A 212 -6.96 3.06 -37.30
N GLY A 213 -7.56 3.85 -36.39
CA GLY A 213 -7.81 3.44 -35.00
C GLY A 213 -6.61 3.54 -34.05
N ARG A 214 -5.44 4.00 -34.52
CA ARG A 214 -4.21 4.16 -33.75
C ARG A 214 -3.80 5.62 -33.63
N CYS A 215 -3.23 6.01 -32.48
CA CYS A 215 -2.75 7.37 -32.24
C CYS A 215 -1.31 7.56 -32.74
N GLU A 216 -1.14 8.12 -33.93
CA GLU A 216 0.17 8.43 -34.48
C GLU A 216 0.70 9.78 -33.99
N ARG A 217 1.96 9.79 -33.52
CA ARG A 217 2.67 11.01 -33.15
C ARG A 217 3.13 11.75 -34.40
N ARG A 218 2.69 12.99 -34.59
CA ARG A 218 2.95 13.83 -35.77
C ARG A 218 3.37 15.23 -35.35
N ALA A 219 4.10 15.95 -36.21
CA ALA A 219 4.42 17.36 -35.95
C ALA A 219 3.13 18.21 -35.94
N VAL A 220 3.05 19.20 -35.04
CA VAL A 220 1.91 20.13 -34.97
C VAL A 220 1.76 20.89 -36.29
N ARG A 221 0.56 20.82 -36.91
CA ARG A 221 0.22 21.57 -38.13
C ARG A 221 -0.83 22.66 -37.91
N SER A 222 -1.86 22.37 -37.11
CA SER A 222 -2.99 23.29 -36.86
C SER A 222 -3.36 23.32 -35.37
N SER A 223 -3.76 22.19 -34.81
CA SER A 223 -4.14 22.03 -33.40
C SER A 223 -3.29 20.97 -32.69
N ARG A 224 -3.11 21.17 -31.38
CA ARG A 224 -2.44 20.22 -30.47
C ARG A 224 -3.49 19.32 -29.82
N ILE A 225 -3.39 18.03 -30.05
CA ILE A 225 -4.16 16.98 -29.38
C ILE A 225 -3.15 16.18 -28.54
N SER A 226 -3.42 16.00 -27.25
CA SER A 226 -2.55 15.20 -26.37
C SER A 226 -2.71 13.71 -26.69
N LEU A 227 -1.71 12.88 -26.36
CA LEU A 227 -1.84 11.42 -26.48
C LEU A 227 -3.10 10.91 -25.76
N ALA A 228 -3.31 11.32 -24.50
CA ALA A 228 -4.48 10.92 -23.73
C ALA A 228 -5.79 11.32 -24.42
N THR A 229 -5.91 12.54 -24.95
CA THR A 229 -7.08 12.98 -25.73
C THR A 229 -7.24 12.16 -27.01
N CYS A 230 -6.15 11.85 -27.71
CA CYS A 230 -6.21 11.01 -28.90
C CYS A 230 -6.72 9.60 -28.53
N THR A 231 -6.10 8.92 -27.56
CA THR A 231 -6.50 7.57 -27.14
C THR A 231 -7.91 7.54 -26.54
N ALA A 232 -8.38 8.64 -25.92
CA ALA A 232 -9.74 8.78 -25.43
C ALA A 232 -10.81 8.86 -26.55
N LEU A 233 -10.42 9.15 -27.78
CA LEU A 233 -11.32 9.32 -28.94
C LEU A 233 -11.03 8.34 -30.09
N CYS A 234 -9.83 7.78 -30.13
CA CYS A 234 -9.32 6.91 -31.19
C CYS A 234 -9.31 5.44 -30.77
N GLY A 235 -9.75 4.55 -31.67
CA GLY A 235 -9.79 3.11 -31.44
C GLY A 235 -11.18 2.59 -31.07
N GLY A 236 -11.25 1.30 -30.74
CA GLY A 236 -12.50 0.60 -30.44
C GLY A 236 -13.14 0.98 -29.09
N ASN A 237 -14.24 0.31 -28.76
CA ASN A 237 -15.24 0.72 -27.75
C ASN A 237 -14.75 0.83 -26.28
N THR A 238 -13.46 0.67 -26.00
CA THR A 238 -12.89 0.57 -24.64
C THR A 238 -11.83 1.65 -24.36
N ARG A 239 -11.17 2.17 -25.41
CA ARG A 239 -10.32 3.37 -25.45
C ARG A 239 -9.27 3.53 -24.34
N LEU A 240 -9.64 4.11 -23.19
CA LEU A 240 -8.77 4.36 -22.03
C LEU A 240 -9.18 3.58 -20.76
N LEU A 241 -10.27 2.84 -20.79
CA LEU A 241 -10.88 2.25 -19.60
C LEU A 241 -10.06 1.05 -19.11
N TRP A 242 -9.76 1.03 -17.82
CA TRP A 242 -9.13 -0.10 -17.12
C TRP A 242 -9.79 -0.35 -15.75
N PRO A 243 -10.10 -1.62 -15.41
CA PRO A 243 -10.45 -2.69 -16.32
C PRO A 243 -11.54 -2.28 -17.33
N ARG A 244 -11.58 -2.98 -18.46
CA ARG A 244 -12.64 -2.90 -19.46
C ARG A 244 -13.98 -3.29 -18.84
N PRO A 245 -15.04 -2.47 -18.98
CA PRO A 245 -16.39 -2.88 -18.61
C PRO A 245 -16.88 -4.10 -19.40
N THR A 246 -17.61 -4.99 -18.73
CA THR A 246 -18.19 -6.22 -19.28
C THR A 246 -19.50 -5.99 -20.07
N GLY A 247 -20.28 -4.99 -19.67
CA GLY A 247 -21.52 -4.60 -20.35
C GLY A 247 -21.32 -3.80 -21.63
N ASN A 248 -22.42 -3.38 -22.25
CA ASN A 248 -22.40 -2.50 -23.43
C ASN A 248 -21.83 -1.12 -23.07
N ILE A 249 -20.79 -0.69 -23.80
CA ILE A 249 -20.13 0.61 -23.62
C ILE A 249 -20.47 1.52 -24.80
N ILE A 250 -20.97 2.72 -24.50
CA ILE A 250 -21.18 3.80 -25.46
C ILE A 250 -20.27 4.97 -25.04
N LEU A 251 -19.32 5.35 -25.90
CA LEU A 251 -18.42 6.48 -25.68
C LEU A 251 -18.63 7.52 -26.79
N GLY A 252 -18.90 8.77 -26.41
CA GLY A 252 -18.96 9.89 -27.34
C GLY A 252 -17.65 10.10 -28.11
N ASP A 253 -17.73 10.75 -29.25
CA ASP A 253 -16.61 11.08 -30.15
C ASP A 253 -16.04 12.50 -29.94
N GLU A 254 -16.73 13.36 -29.19
CA GLU A 254 -16.26 14.67 -28.76
C GLU A 254 -15.57 14.65 -27.38
N SER A 255 -14.61 15.55 -27.18
CA SER A 255 -14.06 15.88 -25.86
C SER A 255 -14.48 17.29 -25.43
N VAL A 256 -15.04 17.42 -24.23
CA VAL A 256 -15.44 18.72 -23.64
C VAL A 256 -14.38 19.25 -22.68
N THR A 257 -14.30 20.58 -22.54
CA THR A 257 -13.52 21.23 -21.49
C THR A 257 -14.42 21.49 -20.28
N MET A 258 -13.94 21.20 -19.07
CA MET A 258 -14.63 21.48 -17.81
C MET A 258 -13.64 21.92 -16.73
N HIS A 259 -14.11 22.72 -15.78
CA HIS A 259 -13.37 23.12 -14.59
C HIS A 259 -13.75 22.21 -13.41
N LEU A 260 -12.82 21.98 -12.48
CA LEU A 260 -13.05 21.10 -11.32
C LEU A 260 -14.22 21.59 -10.44
N GLN A 261 -14.44 22.91 -10.40
CA GLN A 261 -15.52 23.57 -9.67
C GLN A 261 -16.91 23.34 -10.28
N GLN A 262 -17.00 22.80 -11.49
CA GLN A 262 -18.26 22.56 -12.21
C GLN A 262 -18.76 21.11 -12.04
N ILE A 263 -18.02 20.27 -11.31
CA ILE A 263 -18.44 18.90 -11.00
C ILE A 263 -19.46 18.95 -9.85
N GLU A 264 -20.68 18.55 -10.15
CA GLU A 264 -21.79 18.53 -9.20
C GLU A 264 -22.30 17.09 -9.04
N PHE A 265 -22.50 16.66 -7.79
CA PHE A 265 -22.99 15.31 -7.50
C PHE A 265 -24.48 15.32 -7.17
N VAL A 266 -25.27 14.60 -7.96
CA VAL A 266 -26.69 14.37 -7.70
C VAL A 266 -26.85 12.98 -7.11
N THR A 267 -26.92 12.91 -5.78
CA THR A 267 -27.20 11.65 -5.07
C THR A 267 -28.68 11.29 -5.20
N VAL A 268 -28.97 10.16 -5.84
CA VAL A 268 -30.31 9.58 -5.93
C VAL A 268 -30.69 9.00 -4.56
N ASN A 269 -31.96 9.19 -4.19
CA ASN A 269 -32.51 8.99 -2.85
C ASN A 269 -32.11 7.65 -2.20
N THR A 270 -31.33 7.72 -1.12
CA THR A 270 -31.12 6.61 -0.16
C THR A 270 -31.49 7.08 1.24
N SER A 271 -32.26 6.26 1.96
CA SER A 271 -32.63 6.51 3.36
C SER A 271 -31.57 6.01 4.36
N ASP A 272 -30.55 5.29 3.88
CA ASP A 272 -29.48 4.73 4.71
C ASP A 272 -28.39 5.80 4.97
N ARG A 273 -28.15 6.08 6.25
CA ARG A 273 -27.20 7.10 6.71
C ARG A 273 -25.75 6.71 6.43
N ASP A 274 -25.42 5.43 6.53
CA ASP A 274 -24.05 4.93 6.41
C ASP A 274 -23.66 4.84 4.94
N VAL A 275 -24.59 4.38 4.08
CA VAL A 275 -24.46 4.47 2.62
C VAL A 275 -24.28 5.93 2.20
N LYS A 276 -25.08 6.87 2.73
CA LYS A 276 -24.91 8.31 2.45
C LYS A 276 -23.54 8.81 2.87
N THR A 277 -23.04 8.41 4.03
CA THR A 277 -21.74 8.84 4.56
C THR A 277 -20.58 8.32 3.69
N LEU A 278 -20.62 7.04 3.30
CA LEU A 278 -19.65 6.46 2.36
C LEU A 278 -19.70 7.14 0.98
N LEU A 279 -20.90 7.51 0.49
CA LEU A 279 -21.04 8.25 -0.76
C LEU A 279 -20.39 9.64 -0.69
N GLU A 280 -20.44 10.36 0.45
CA GLU A 280 -19.71 11.63 0.58
C GLU A 280 -18.19 11.40 0.53
N TYR A 281 -17.65 10.43 1.27
CA TYR A 281 -16.21 10.11 1.19
C TYR A 281 -15.77 9.67 -0.21
N ALA A 282 -16.61 8.92 -0.94
CA ALA A 282 -16.35 8.54 -2.32
C ALA A 282 -16.29 9.75 -3.28
N LYS A 283 -17.09 10.80 -3.04
CA LYS A 283 -17.00 12.08 -3.80
C LYS A 283 -15.65 12.76 -3.56
N ASP A 284 -15.19 12.83 -2.32
CA ASP A 284 -13.89 13.43 -1.98
C ASP A 284 -12.73 12.67 -2.62
N VAL A 285 -12.77 11.33 -2.58
CA VAL A 285 -11.79 10.47 -3.28
C VAL A 285 -11.85 10.69 -4.80
N PHE A 286 -13.05 10.81 -5.39
CA PHE A 286 -13.20 11.12 -6.82
C PHE A 286 -12.60 12.48 -7.18
N LEU A 287 -12.92 13.54 -6.42
CA LEU A 287 -12.38 14.88 -6.67
C LEU A 287 -10.85 14.94 -6.48
N GLY A 288 -10.31 14.19 -5.51
CA GLY A 288 -8.87 13.99 -5.34
C GLY A 288 -8.23 13.31 -6.55
N ASN A 289 -8.84 12.24 -7.06
CA ASN A 289 -8.39 11.53 -8.26
C ASN A 289 -8.40 12.41 -9.52
N VAL A 290 -9.48 13.19 -9.75
CA VAL A 290 -9.53 14.15 -10.87
C VAL A 290 -8.47 15.24 -10.71
N ARG A 291 -8.27 15.77 -9.50
CA ARG A 291 -7.23 16.77 -9.21
C ARG A 291 -5.82 16.23 -9.47
N SER A 292 -5.55 14.96 -9.20
CA SER A 292 -4.25 14.32 -9.44
C SER A 292 -3.82 14.31 -10.91
N LEU A 293 -4.78 14.34 -11.85
CA LEU A 293 -4.54 14.37 -13.29
C LEU A 293 -4.15 15.77 -13.81
N ILE A 294 -4.35 16.84 -13.02
CA ILE A 294 -4.11 18.23 -13.43
C ILE A 294 -2.61 18.57 -13.34
N ARG A 295 -1.87 18.35 -14.43
CA ARG A 295 -0.41 18.61 -14.50
C ARG A 295 -0.02 20.09 -14.63
N VAL A 296 -0.94 20.98 -15.01
CA VAL A 296 -0.67 22.41 -15.22
C VAL A 296 -1.78 23.24 -14.55
N ALA A 297 -1.43 23.97 -13.50
CA ALA A 297 -2.31 24.98 -12.92
C ALA A 297 -2.38 26.23 -13.82
N ASN A 298 -3.56 26.86 -13.89
CA ASN A 298 -3.79 28.16 -14.54
C ASN A 298 -3.51 28.23 -16.06
N VAL A 299 -4.09 27.30 -16.84
CA VAL A 299 -4.28 27.54 -18.28
C VAL A 299 -5.30 28.69 -18.44
N LYS A 300 -4.96 29.72 -19.23
CA LYS A 300 -5.88 30.84 -19.53
C LYS A 300 -7.20 30.28 -20.08
N GLY A 301 -8.33 30.70 -19.48
CA GLY A 301 -9.63 30.06 -19.62
C GLY A 301 -10.06 29.85 -21.07
N ARG A 302 -10.26 28.59 -21.45
CA ARG A 302 -11.18 28.23 -22.52
C ARG A 302 -12.59 28.19 -21.94
N SER A 303 -13.60 28.54 -22.71
CA SER A 303 -15.00 28.29 -22.36
C SER A 303 -15.21 26.78 -22.14
N GLY A 304 -15.54 26.40 -20.92
CA GLY A 304 -15.97 25.04 -20.59
C GLY A 304 -17.49 24.86 -20.76
N ILE A 305 -17.97 23.66 -20.45
CA ILE A 305 -19.40 23.43 -20.11
C ILE A 305 -19.75 24.18 -18.82
N ASP A 306 -21.02 24.53 -18.59
CA ASP A 306 -21.42 25.25 -17.36
C ASP A 306 -21.41 24.35 -16.12
N SER A 307 -21.93 23.13 -16.23
CA SER A 307 -22.00 22.12 -15.16
C SER A 307 -21.76 20.70 -15.67
N PHE A 308 -21.20 19.84 -14.83
CA PHE A 308 -20.99 18.40 -15.06
C PHE A 308 -21.66 17.60 -13.95
N LEU A 309 -22.86 17.09 -14.22
CA LEU A 309 -23.68 16.37 -13.26
C LEU A 309 -23.31 14.88 -13.21
N ILE A 310 -22.85 14.42 -12.04
CA ILE A 310 -22.61 13.01 -11.74
C ILE A 310 -23.78 12.48 -10.90
N TYR A 311 -24.58 11.61 -11.51
CA TYR A 311 -25.66 10.91 -10.81
C TYR A 311 -25.11 9.70 -10.06
N LEU A 312 -25.24 9.70 -8.73
CA LEU A 312 -24.85 8.59 -7.87
C LEU A 312 -26.10 7.87 -7.38
N SER A 313 -26.28 6.61 -7.75
CA SER A 313 -27.29 5.74 -7.16
C SER A 313 -26.59 4.56 -6.50
N ALA A 314 -26.75 4.44 -5.17
CA ALA A 314 -26.63 3.12 -4.54
C ALA A 314 -27.84 2.28 -5.00
N GLY A 315 -27.65 0.97 -5.17
CA GLY A 315 -28.77 0.06 -5.39
C GLY A 315 -29.53 -0.21 -4.08
N ASN A 316 -30.51 -1.12 -4.12
CA ASN A 316 -31.20 -1.62 -2.91
C ASN A 316 -30.31 -2.57 -2.05
N SER A 317 -28.99 -2.46 -2.14
CA SER A 317 -28.02 -3.25 -1.40
C SER A 317 -28.07 -2.89 0.09
N ARG A 318 -28.68 -3.76 0.90
CA ARG A 318 -28.67 -3.66 2.37
C ARG A 318 -27.31 -4.10 2.89
N GLY A 319 -26.33 -3.20 2.85
CA GLY A 319 -24.98 -3.48 3.37
C GLY A 319 -24.00 -2.38 2.97
N THR A 320 -23.17 -1.97 3.94
CA THR A 320 -22.07 -1.00 3.77
C THR A 320 -20.69 -1.66 3.94
N LYS A 321 -20.65 -2.98 3.84
CA LYS A 321 -19.47 -3.86 3.96
C LYS A 321 -19.42 -4.78 2.75
N LEU A 322 -18.21 -5.09 2.28
CA LEU A 322 -17.99 -6.10 1.25
C LEU A 322 -17.97 -7.49 1.89
N THR A 323 -19.03 -8.25 1.65
CA THR A 323 -19.11 -9.68 2.01
C THR A 323 -18.65 -10.57 0.85
N ILE A 324 -18.40 -11.85 1.10
CA ILE A 324 -18.14 -12.87 0.07
C ILE A 324 -19.29 -12.99 -0.95
N ASP A 325 -20.54 -12.75 -0.53
CA ASP A 325 -21.72 -12.75 -1.40
C ASP A 325 -21.91 -11.41 -2.17
N THR A 326 -21.01 -10.45 -2.02
CA THR A 326 -21.10 -9.18 -2.76
C THR A 326 -20.73 -9.44 -4.21
N ASP A 327 -21.73 -9.35 -5.09
CA ASP A 327 -21.66 -9.60 -6.52
C ASP A 327 -20.86 -8.49 -7.24
N GLU A 328 -19.53 -8.60 -7.21
CA GLU A 328 -18.59 -7.69 -7.89
C GLU A 328 -17.97 -8.29 -9.16
N SER A 329 -18.41 -9.50 -9.55
CA SER A 329 -17.79 -10.33 -10.60
C SER A 329 -16.27 -10.46 -10.44
N TYR A 330 -15.93 -11.32 -9.48
CA TYR A 330 -14.60 -11.72 -8.99
C TYR A 330 -13.94 -10.80 -7.97
N THR A 331 -13.47 -11.46 -6.91
CA THR A 331 -12.60 -10.85 -5.92
C THR A 331 -11.14 -10.97 -6.38
N LEU A 332 -10.39 -9.87 -6.31
CA LEU A 332 -8.94 -9.88 -6.44
C LEU A 332 -8.31 -9.44 -5.12
N GLU A 333 -7.50 -10.36 -4.59
CA GLU A 333 -6.73 -10.18 -3.38
C GLU A 333 -5.26 -9.79 -3.72
N LEU A 334 -4.56 -9.12 -2.81
CA LEU A 334 -3.11 -8.88 -2.90
C LEU A 334 -2.48 -9.23 -1.55
N ILE A 335 -1.53 -10.18 -1.53
CA ILE A 335 -0.80 -10.56 -0.31
C ILE A 335 0.47 -9.77 -0.10
N LEU A 336 0.56 -9.06 1.02
CA LEU A 336 1.84 -8.72 1.63
C LEU A 336 2.09 -9.60 2.85
N LYS A 337 3.19 -10.36 2.83
CA LYS A 337 3.64 -11.24 3.92
C LYS A 337 4.59 -10.52 4.91
N GLY A 338 4.72 -11.07 6.11
CA GLY A 338 5.37 -10.47 7.29
C GLY A 338 6.89 -10.50 7.31
N ARG A 339 7.57 -10.96 6.24
CA ARG A 339 9.05 -11.05 6.19
C ARG A 339 9.77 -9.69 6.09
N GLN A 340 9.04 -8.59 5.85
CA GLN A 340 9.55 -7.22 5.79
C GLN A 340 8.45 -6.23 6.23
N PHE A 341 8.82 -5.14 6.92
CA PHE A 341 7.87 -4.17 7.45
C PHE A 341 7.51 -3.04 6.44
N PHE A 342 6.20 -2.77 6.28
CA PHE A 342 5.67 -1.72 5.41
C PHE A 342 4.79 -0.75 6.20
N GLY A 343 5.22 0.50 6.36
CA GLY A 343 4.41 1.50 7.07
C GLY A 343 3.00 1.69 6.46
N ILE A 344 2.03 2.09 7.29
CA ILE A 344 0.63 2.27 6.87
C ILE A 344 0.47 3.18 5.66
N ASN A 345 1.31 4.21 5.50
CA ASN A 345 1.29 5.09 4.32
C ASN A 345 1.66 4.36 3.01
N GLN A 346 2.44 3.29 3.07
CA GLN A 346 2.77 2.43 1.94
C GLN A 346 1.62 1.46 1.64
N LEU A 347 1.02 0.86 2.67
CA LEU A 347 -0.17 0.01 2.53
C LEU A 347 -1.34 0.81 1.94
N LYS A 348 -1.62 2.03 2.42
CA LYS A 348 -2.63 2.92 1.84
C LYS A 348 -2.40 3.24 0.35
N ARG A 349 -1.15 3.36 -0.10
CA ARG A 349 -0.82 3.52 -1.53
C ARG A 349 -1.05 2.24 -2.35
N LEU A 350 -0.92 1.06 -1.73
CA LEU A 350 -1.33 -0.20 -2.34
C LEU A 350 -2.86 -0.18 -2.56
N ILE A 351 -3.62 0.12 -1.52
CA ILE A 351 -5.09 0.27 -1.56
C ILE A 351 -5.53 1.29 -2.64
N ASP A 352 -4.84 2.43 -2.79
CA ASP A 352 -5.14 3.40 -3.87
C ASP A 352 -4.96 2.81 -5.29
N GLY A 353 -3.94 1.96 -5.49
CA GLY A 353 -3.70 1.26 -6.76
C GLY A 353 -4.68 0.13 -7.00
N MET A 354 -5.10 -0.53 -5.93
CA MET A 354 -6.15 -1.55 -5.93
C MET A 354 -7.48 -0.94 -6.37
N ALA A 355 -7.91 0.12 -5.69
CA ALA A 355 -9.12 0.87 -6.01
C ALA A 355 -9.07 1.47 -7.43
N ALA A 356 -7.90 1.96 -7.88
CA ALA A 356 -7.72 2.39 -9.26
C ALA A 356 -7.95 1.26 -10.28
N SER A 357 -7.59 0.04 -9.92
CA SER A 357 -7.69 -1.15 -10.76
C SER A 357 -8.98 -1.97 -10.52
N LYS A 358 -9.82 -1.60 -9.55
CA LYS A 358 -11.00 -2.37 -9.07
C LYS A 358 -10.67 -3.72 -8.42
N LEU A 359 -9.60 -3.76 -7.60
CA LEU A 359 -9.31 -4.90 -6.72
C LEU A 359 -9.96 -4.62 -5.37
N ASN A 360 -10.50 -5.64 -4.73
CA ASN A 360 -11.49 -5.50 -3.66
C ASN A 360 -11.15 -6.26 -2.36
N THR A 361 -10.10 -7.09 -2.33
CA THR A 361 -9.48 -7.56 -1.07
C THR A 361 -8.03 -7.14 -1.01
N PHE A 362 -7.59 -6.63 0.13
CA PHE A 362 -6.19 -6.65 0.54
C PHE A 362 -6.04 -7.81 1.54
N HIS A 363 -5.33 -8.85 1.13
CA HIS A 363 -5.08 -10.00 1.98
C HIS A 363 -3.77 -9.72 2.72
N TRP A 364 -3.87 -9.39 4.00
CA TRP A 364 -2.74 -8.99 4.80
C TRP A 364 -2.26 -10.18 5.63
N HIS A 365 -1.28 -10.90 5.10
CA HIS A 365 -0.51 -11.86 5.87
C HIS A 365 0.38 -11.08 6.84
N LEU A 366 -0.11 -10.99 8.07
CA LEU A 366 0.36 -10.02 9.05
C LEU A 366 1.63 -10.49 9.76
N THR A 367 1.81 -11.82 9.88
CA THR A 367 2.80 -12.46 10.75
C THR A 367 3.39 -13.70 10.07
N ASP A 368 4.71 -13.84 10.09
CA ASP A 368 5.43 -15.03 9.62
C ASP A 368 6.49 -15.40 10.69
N SER A 369 7.18 -16.50 10.50
CA SER A 369 8.30 -16.99 11.29
C SER A 369 9.36 -15.92 11.61
N GLN A 370 9.60 -14.98 10.69
CA GLN A 370 10.60 -13.92 10.84
C GLN A 370 10.09 -12.67 11.58
N SER A 371 8.77 -12.40 11.66
CA SER A 371 8.25 -11.32 12.52
C SER A 371 6.78 -11.41 12.88
N PHE A 372 6.46 -10.91 14.08
CA PHE A 372 5.11 -10.61 14.54
C PHE A 372 4.99 -9.10 14.84
N PRO A 373 4.53 -8.28 13.89
CA PRO A 373 4.53 -6.81 14.03
C PRO A 373 3.26 -6.22 14.67
N PHE A 374 2.21 -7.00 14.98
CA PHE A 374 0.95 -6.46 15.51
C PHE A 374 0.98 -6.27 17.04
N ASP A 375 0.82 -5.04 17.50
CA ASP A 375 0.79 -4.66 18.92
C ASP A 375 -0.61 -4.93 19.52
N SER A 376 -0.89 -6.22 19.77
CA SER A 376 -2.13 -6.68 20.39
C SER A 376 -2.29 -6.10 21.80
N VAL A 377 -3.51 -5.65 22.12
CA VAL A 377 -3.85 -5.12 23.44
C VAL A 377 -3.88 -6.23 24.50
N GLN A 378 -4.32 -7.45 24.13
CA GLN A 378 -4.34 -8.60 25.04
C GLN A 378 -2.99 -9.30 25.17
N PHE A 379 -2.17 -9.30 24.11
CA PHE A 379 -0.90 -10.02 24.05
C PHE A 379 0.24 -9.13 23.50
N PRO A 380 0.60 -8.03 24.19
CA PRO A 380 1.63 -7.11 23.72
C PRO A 380 3.02 -7.77 23.68
N GLU A 381 3.22 -8.89 24.38
CA GLU A 381 4.42 -9.73 24.30
C GLU A 381 4.67 -10.23 22.87
N MET A 382 3.64 -10.45 22.06
CA MET A 382 3.78 -10.90 20.67
C MET A 382 4.62 -9.90 19.85
N ALA A 383 4.28 -8.61 19.87
CA ALA A 383 5.06 -7.58 19.20
C ALA A 383 6.39 -7.29 19.88
N ARG A 384 6.45 -7.30 21.22
CA ARG A 384 7.70 -7.03 21.97
C ARG A 384 8.80 -8.06 21.68
N TRP A 385 8.44 -9.30 21.37
CA TRP A 385 9.36 -10.39 21.03
C TRP A 385 9.45 -10.66 19.53
N GLY A 386 8.46 -10.25 18.75
CA GLY A 386 8.35 -10.58 17.33
C GLY A 386 8.59 -9.44 16.34
N ALA A 387 8.48 -8.17 16.73
CA ALA A 387 8.69 -7.06 15.81
C ALA A 387 10.18 -6.80 15.56
N TYR A 388 10.55 -6.38 14.34
CA TYR A 388 11.93 -6.06 13.97
C TYR A 388 12.52 -4.89 14.79
N SER A 389 11.69 -3.93 15.19
CA SER A 389 12.04 -2.83 16.09
C SER A 389 10.78 -2.22 16.71
N GLY A 390 10.96 -1.42 17.78
CA GLY A 390 9.84 -0.75 18.47
C GLY A 390 9.10 0.33 17.65
N ASP A 391 9.59 0.69 16.46
CA ASP A 391 8.94 1.56 15.48
C ASP A 391 8.47 0.81 14.21
N GLN A 392 8.67 -0.51 14.16
CA GLN A 392 8.21 -1.41 13.10
C GLN A 392 7.07 -2.30 13.59
N VAL A 393 6.07 -1.66 14.19
CA VAL A 393 4.84 -2.27 14.71
C VAL A 393 3.60 -1.67 14.03
N TYR A 394 2.50 -2.42 14.03
CA TYR A 394 1.16 -1.95 13.69
C TYR A 394 0.32 -1.90 14.97
N THR A 395 -0.09 -0.71 15.37
CA THR A 395 -1.01 -0.53 16.51
C THR A 395 -2.45 -0.90 16.13
N PRO A 396 -3.37 -1.09 17.09
CA PRO A 396 -4.79 -1.26 16.80
C PRO A 396 -5.37 -0.09 15.99
N ASP A 397 -4.94 1.14 16.30
CA ASP A 397 -5.34 2.35 15.57
C ASP A 397 -4.83 2.34 14.11
N ASP A 398 -3.61 1.85 13.86
CA ASP A 398 -3.04 1.70 12.52
C ASP A 398 -3.82 0.69 11.67
N VAL A 399 -4.16 -0.46 12.24
CA VAL A 399 -4.97 -1.51 11.57
C VAL A 399 -6.36 -0.97 11.25
N LYS A 400 -6.99 -0.28 12.21
CA LYS A 400 -8.33 0.31 12.01
C LYS A 400 -8.32 1.42 10.95
N ASP A 401 -7.34 2.32 11.00
CA ASP A 401 -7.16 3.41 10.03
C ASP A 401 -6.91 2.88 8.61
N LEU A 402 -6.18 1.77 8.45
CA LEU A 402 -6.04 1.09 7.18
C LEU A 402 -7.37 0.48 6.70
N ALA A 403 -8.10 -0.21 7.58
CA ALA A 403 -9.38 -0.84 7.26
C ALA A 403 -10.46 0.19 6.86
N ASP A 404 -10.60 1.29 7.61
CA ASP A 404 -11.52 2.39 7.28
C ASP A 404 -11.16 3.04 5.93
N TYR A 405 -9.85 3.25 5.68
CA TYR A 405 -9.35 3.83 4.43
C TYR A 405 -9.61 2.93 3.21
N ALA A 406 -9.50 1.61 3.40
CA ALA A 406 -9.78 0.58 2.42
C ALA A 406 -11.28 0.45 2.14
N ARG A 407 -12.13 0.48 3.18
CA ARG A 407 -13.59 0.41 3.06
C ARG A 407 -14.17 1.52 2.19
N ILE A 408 -13.71 2.77 2.35
CA ILE A 408 -14.12 3.92 1.52
C ILE A 408 -13.82 3.70 0.03
N ARG A 409 -12.86 2.82 -0.28
CA ARG A 409 -12.38 2.52 -1.63
C ARG A 409 -12.95 1.23 -2.22
N GLY A 410 -13.83 0.53 -1.50
CA GLY A 410 -14.31 -0.78 -1.90
C GLY A 410 -13.21 -1.84 -1.84
N VAL A 411 -12.39 -1.83 -0.78
CA VAL A 411 -11.39 -2.86 -0.50
C VAL A 411 -11.60 -3.38 0.92
N ARG A 412 -11.82 -4.70 1.09
CA ARG A 412 -11.81 -5.37 2.40
C ARG A 412 -10.36 -5.63 2.83
N VAL A 413 -10.07 -5.59 4.13
CA VAL A 413 -8.77 -5.98 4.67
C VAL A 413 -8.95 -7.34 5.35
N LEU A 414 -8.60 -8.40 4.63
CA LEU A 414 -8.63 -9.78 5.12
C LEU A 414 -7.29 -10.05 5.80
N VAL A 415 -7.27 -10.35 7.09
CA VAL A 415 -6.00 -10.61 7.82
C VAL A 415 -5.78 -12.11 7.98
N GLU A 416 -4.53 -12.52 7.76
CA GLU A 416 -4.02 -13.87 8.01
C GLU A 416 -2.99 -13.81 9.15
N ILE A 417 -3.19 -14.64 10.18
CA ILE A 417 -2.13 -15.11 11.09
C ILE A 417 -1.90 -16.56 10.72
N ASP A 418 -0.81 -16.82 10.02
CA ASP A 418 -0.50 -18.14 9.51
C ASP A 418 -0.23 -19.14 10.65
N SER A 419 -0.73 -20.35 10.48
CA SER A 419 -0.69 -21.40 11.48
C SER A 419 -0.97 -22.78 10.87
N PRO A 420 -0.42 -23.87 11.42
CA PRO A 420 0.54 -23.94 12.51
C PRO A 420 2.00 -23.73 12.08
N ALA A 421 2.32 -23.70 10.78
CA ALA A 421 3.64 -23.29 10.30
C ALA A 421 3.86 -21.77 10.49
N HIS A 422 4.96 -21.25 9.95
CA HIS A 422 5.24 -19.80 9.90
C HIS A 422 5.12 -19.08 11.27
N ALA A 423 5.46 -19.78 12.35
CA ALA A 423 5.25 -19.34 13.73
C ALA A 423 6.55 -19.43 14.56
N GLY A 424 7.34 -18.37 14.52
CA GLY A 424 8.67 -18.28 15.17
C GLY A 424 8.77 -17.06 16.09
N ALA A 425 9.23 -15.94 15.53
CA ALA A 425 9.35 -14.67 16.23
C ALA A 425 8.01 -14.24 16.88
N GLY A 426 8.07 -13.85 18.15
CA GLY A 426 6.88 -13.45 18.92
C GLY A 426 6.20 -14.59 19.69
N TRP A 427 6.62 -15.86 19.52
CA TRP A 427 6.07 -17.00 20.27
C TRP A 427 6.97 -17.49 21.42
N GLN A 428 8.22 -17.02 21.51
CA GLN A 428 9.20 -17.51 22.50
C GLN A 428 8.88 -17.12 23.96
N TRP A 429 8.14 -16.03 24.18
CA TRP A 429 7.86 -15.48 25.52
C TRP A 429 7.03 -16.41 26.42
N GLY A 430 6.31 -17.38 25.84
CA GLY A 430 5.36 -18.24 26.57
C GLY A 430 5.98 -19.00 27.74
N THR A 431 7.19 -19.53 27.58
CA THR A 431 7.88 -20.29 28.62
C THR A 431 8.20 -19.42 29.84
N GLU A 432 8.70 -18.19 29.62
CA GLU A 432 9.02 -17.25 30.70
C GLU A 432 7.79 -16.77 31.49
N HIS A 433 6.63 -16.76 30.83
CA HIS A 433 5.35 -16.28 31.40
C HIS A 433 4.45 -17.42 31.89
N GLY A 434 4.93 -18.66 31.93
CA GLY A 434 4.20 -19.82 32.47
C GLY A 434 3.17 -20.44 31.52
N TYR A 435 3.19 -20.09 30.23
CA TYR A 435 2.36 -20.66 29.17
C TYR A 435 3.02 -21.87 28.47
N GLY A 436 4.28 -22.19 28.83
CA GLY A 436 5.06 -23.26 28.23
C GLY A 436 5.52 -22.94 26.79
N GLU A 437 6.04 -23.95 26.10
CA GLU A 437 6.50 -23.83 24.71
C GLU A 437 5.29 -23.64 23.78
N LEU A 438 5.03 -22.41 23.35
CA LEU A 438 3.92 -22.06 22.44
C LEU A 438 4.21 -22.47 20.99
N ALA A 439 5.48 -22.42 20.60
CA ALA A 439 6.03 -22.86 19.33
C ALA A 439 7.23 -23.79 19.54
N LEU A 440 7.45 -24.67 18.58
CA LEU A 440 8.50 -25.68 18.51
C LEU A 440 9.39 -25.40 17.30
N CYS A 441 10.58 -26.00 17.31
CA CYS A 441 11.56 -25.91 16.22
C CYS A 441 12.00 -24.48 15.87
N VAL A 442 11.73 -23.52 16.74
CA VAL A 442 12.09 -22.10 16.55
C VAL A 442 13.61 -21.98 16.41
N ASP A 443 14.06 -21.33 15.34
CA ASP A 443 15.46 -21.07 14.98
C ASP A 443 16.38 -22.31 14.86
N GLN A 444 15.81 -23.52 14.72
CA GLN A 444 16.60 -24.76 14.66
C GLN A 444 17.52 -24.87 13.43
N GLN A 445 18.63 -25.57 13.61
CA GLN A 445 19.66 -25.77 12.58
C GLN A 445 20.07 -27.25 12.42
N PRO A 446 20.38 -27.71 11.19
CA PRO A 446 20.26 -26.98 9.93
C PRO A 446 18.80 -26.76 9.53
N TRP A 447 18.43 -25.53 9.20
CA TRP A 447 17.02 -25.14 8.95
C TRP A 447 16.35 -25.99 7.86
N THR A 448 17.12 -26.44 6.86
CA THR A 448 16.66 -27.30 5.75
C THR A 448 16.04 -28.63 6.18
N SER A 449 16.25 -29.06 7.44
CA SER A 449 15.66 -30.28 7.99
C SER A 449 14.31 -30.06 8.69
N TYR A 450 13.94 -28.80 8.98
CA TYR A 450 12.83 -28.47 9.88
C TYR A 450 11.84 -27.44 9.32
N CYS A 451 12.17 -26.75 8.23
CA CYS A 451 11.30 -25.76 7.61
C CYS A 451 11.66 -25.54 6.12
N GLY A 452 10.70 -25.00 5.36
CA GLY A 452 10.92 -24.62 3.95
C GLY A 452 11.97 -23.52 3.78
N GLU A 453 12.19 -22.69 4.79
CA GLU A 453 13.08 -21.52 4.80
C GLU A 453 13.37 -21.00 6.23
N PRO A 454 14.49 -20.30 6.48
CA PRO A 454 14.75 -19.68 7.77
C PRO A 454 13.89 -18.41 7.96
N ASN A 455 13.39 -18.11 9.17
CA ASN A 455 13.62 -18.86 10.41
C ASN A 455 12.66 -20.05 10.53
N CYS A 456 13.10 -21.19 11.05
CA CYS A 456 12.16 -22.26 11.39
C CYS A 456 11.29 -21.84 12.58
N GLY A 457 10.07 -22.39 12.64
CA GLY A 457 9.16 -22.26 13.78
C GLY A 457 7.75 -22.73 13.43
N GLN A 458 7.16 -23.57 14.28
CA GLN A 458 5.77 -24.03 14.14
C GLN A 458 5.09 -24.05 15.49
N LEU A 459 3.80 -23.76 15.57
CA LEU A 459 3.05 -23.84 16.82
C LEU A 459 3.09 -25.25 17.42
N ASN A 460 3.01 -25.30 18.75
CA ASN A 460 2.92 -26.54 19.51
C ASN A 460 1.45 -27.03 19.54
N PRO A 461 1.09 -28.08 18.80
CA PRO A 461 -0.33 -28.47 18.63
C PRO A 461 -0.94 -29.06 19.89
N ILE A 462 -0.15 -29.43 20.91
CA ILE A 462 -0.64 -29.93 22.20
C ILE A 462 -0.71 -28.84 23.28
N ASN A 463 -0.24 -27.62 23.01
CA ASN A 463 -0.30 -26.51 23.95
C ASN A 463 -1.60 -25.71 23.82
N GLU A 464 -2.56 -25.95 24.71
CA GLU A 464 -3.85 -25.23 24.79
C GLU A 464 -3.72 -23.70 24.94
N HIS A 465 -2.55 -23.17 25.31
CA HIS A 465 -2.33 -21.72 25.40
C HIS A 465 -2.17 -21.06 24.03
N SER A 466 -1.51 -21.71 23.06
CA SER A 466 -1.35 -21.19 21.69
C SER A 466 -2.71 -20.93 21.03
N TYR A 467 -3.64 -21.89 21.17
CA TYR A 467 -5.03 -21.78 20.69
C TYR A 467 -5.81 -20.63 21.34
N ARG A 468 -5.57 -20.32 22.62
CA ARG A 468 -6.26 -19.21 23.33
C ARG A 468 -5.69 -17.85 22.97
N ILE A 469 -4.38 -17.77 22.72
CA ILE A 469 -3.72 -16.57 22.22
C ILE A 469 -4.27 -16.24 20.83
N LEU A 470 -4.30 -17.23 19.92
CA LEU A 470 -4.91 -17.06 18.60
C LEU A 470 -6.40 -16.68 18.67
N GLU A 471 -7.18 -17.28 19.56
CA GLU A 471 -8.60 -16.90 19.77
C GLU A 471 -8.75 -15.40 20.11
N GLY A 472 -7.89 -14.86 20.98
CA GLY A 472 -7.94 -13.44 21.33
C GLY A 472 -7.36 -12.51 20.26
N LEU A 473 -6.30 -12.94 19.55
CA LEU A 473 -5.71 -12.19 18.42
C LEU A 473 -6.69 -12.07 17.25
N TYR A 474 -7.31 -13.17 16.84
CA TYR A 474 -8.36 -13.15 15.82
C TYR A 474 -9.54 -12.28 16.28
N ARG A 475 -9.95 -12.34 17.56
CA ARG A 475 -11.03 -11.48 18.06
C ARG A 475 -10.71 -9.99 17.88
N GLU A 476 -9.52 -9.54 18.25
CA GLU A 476 -9.07 -8.15 18.01
C GLU A 476 -9.07 -7.80 16.52
N LEU A 477 -8.49 -8.63 15.66
CA LEU A 477 -8.36 -8.34 14.23
C LEU A 477 -9.71 -8.31 13.50
N LEU A 478 -10.65 -9.19 13.87
CA LEU A 478 -12.02 -9.21 13.32
C LEU A 478 -12.86 -8.03 13.84
N ASP A 479 -12.63 -7.58 15.07
CA ASP A 479 -13.22 -6.36 15.63
C ASP A 479 -12.67 -5.09 14.93
N LEU A 480 -11.37 -5.02 14.64
CA LEU A 480 -10.71 -3.86 14.02
C LEU A 480 -10.95 -3.73 12.50
N THR A 481 -10.91 -4.84 11.76
CA THR A 481 -11.13 -4.85 10.30
C THR A 481 -12.60 -4.87 9.91
N GLU A 482 -13.47 -5.29 10.83
CA GLU A 482 -14.89 -5.56 10.61
C GLU A 482 -15.22 -6.61 9.53
N VAL A 483 -14.24 -7.39 9.06
CA VAL A 483 -14.39 -8.54 8.15
C VAL A 483 -14.59 -9.80 8.99
N ARG A 484 -15.62 -10.60 8.70
CA ARG A 484 -16.05 -11.74 9.57
C ARG A 484 -16.57 -12.97 8.84
N ASP A 485 -16.94 -12.79 7.58
CA ASP A 485 -17.55 -13.83 6.75
C ASP A 485 -16.53 -14.57 5.89
N ILE A 486 -15.33 -14.02 5.74
CA ILE A 486 -14.16 -14.63 5.11
C ILE A 486 -12.95 -14.40 6.00
N ILE A 487 -12.22 -15.47 6.35
CA ILE A 487 -11.05 -15.42 7.24
C ILE A 487 -10.02 -16.43 6.75
N HIS A 488 -8.73 -16.08 6.74
CA HIS A 488 -7.64 -16.96 6.32
C HIS A 488 -6.88 -17.47 7.55
N LEU A 489 -6.68 -18.78 7.67
CA LEU A 489 -6.00 -19.43 8.82
C LEU A 489 -4.54 -19.83 8.53
N GLY A 490 -4.14 -19.82 7.25
CA GLY A 490 -2.80 -20.25 6.83
C GLY A 490 -2.80 -21.69 6.36
N GLY A 491 -1.92 -22.50 6.94
CA GLY A 491 -1.90 -23.95 6.72
C GLY A 491 -1.08 -24.39 5.50
N ASP A 492 -0.10 -23.60 5.09
CA ASP A 492 0.98 -24.02 4.18
C ASP A 492 2.16 -24.65 4.95
N GLU A 493 3.07 -25.26 4.18
CA GLU A 493 4.43 -25.72 4.55
C GLU A 493 4.70 -26.43 5.90
N VAL A 494 3.68 -26.98 6.59
CA VAL A 494 3.87 -27.69 7.87
C VAL A 494 4.82 -28.89 7.71
N ASN A 495 5.98 -28.77 8.33
CA ASN A 495 7.02 -29.77 8.43
C ASN A 495 6.68 -30.75 9.57
N LEU A 496 6.41 -32.01 9.21
CA LEU A 496 6.04 -33.04 10.18
C LEU A 496 7.26 -33.59 10.96
N ASP A 497 8.47 -33.50 10.41
CA ASP A 497 9.71 -33.93 11.07
C ASP A 497 10.06 -33.04 12.27
N CYS A 498 9.72 -31.74 12.21
CA CYS A 498 9.76 -30.81 13.33
C CYS A 498 8.91 -31.35 14.50
N TRP A 499 7.65 -31.68 14.28
CA TRP A 499 6.80 -32.21 15.34
C TRP A 499 7.23 -33.61 15.80
N ALA A 500 7.68 -34.49 14.89
CA ALA A 500 8.15 -35.82 15.25
C ALA A 500 9.35 -35.79 16.23
N GLN A 501 10.22 -34.78 16.11
CA GLN A 501 11.47 -34.65 16.87
C GLN A 501 11.37 -33.77 18.13
N TYR A 502 10.44 -32.82 18.21
CA TYR A 502 10.36 -31.83 19.30
C TYR A 502 9.05 -31.91 20.10
N GLY A 503 8.98 -31.22 21.25
CA GLY A 503 7.74 -31.01 22.02
C GLY A 503 7.05 -32.25 22.61
N ASN A 504 7.69 -33.42 22.56
CA ASN A 504 7.09 -34.72 22.91
C ASN A 504 5.81 -35.05 22.11
N ILE A 505 5.61 -34.48 20.91
CA ILE A 505 4.37 -34.69 20.12
C ILE A 505 4.14 -36.17 19.84
N THR A 506 5.18 -36.93 19.50
CA THR A 506 5.12 -38.39 19.33
C THR A 506 4.50 -39.12 20.54
N ALA A 507 4.81 -38.70 21.77
CA ALA A 507 4.23 -39.30 22.99
C ALA A 507 2.78 -38.86 23.23
N ALA A 508 2.44 -37.62 22.90
CA ALA A 508 1.06 -37.13 22.97
C ALA A 508 0.16 -37.79 21.91
N MET A 509 0.67 -38.01 20.70
CA MET A 509 -0.01 -38.78 19.65
C MET A 509 -0.28 -40.22 20.12
N GLN A 510 0.71 -40.90 20.71
CA GLN A 510 0.53 -42.23 21.30
C GLN A 510 -0.56 -42.24 22.39
N ALA A 511 -0.60 -41.23 23.26
CA ALA A 511 -1.65 -41.09 24.29
C ALA A 511 -3.06 -40.89 23.69
N GLN A 512 -3.15 -40.37 22.47
CA GLN A 512 -4.40 -40.20 21.70
C GLN A 512 -4.68 -41.36 20.71
N ASN A 513 -3.90 -42.45 20.75
CA ASN A 513 -3.94 -43.56 19.77
C ASN A 513 -3.74 -43.12 18.31
N MET A 514 -3.00 -42.03 18.09
CA MET A 514 -2.72 -41.44 16.80
C MET A 514 -1.33 -41.86 16.30
N THR A 515 -1.23 -42.21 15.01
CA THR A 515 0.03 -42.65 14.37
C THR A 515 0.44 -41.82 13.16
N ASP A 516 -0.50 -41.07 12.56
CA ASP A 516 -0.26 -40.20 11.41
C ASP A 516 -0.15 -38.74 11.87
N HIS A 517 0.96 -38.08 11.53
CA HIS A 517 1.17 -36.67 11.90
C HIS A 517 0.24 -35.72 11.13
N HIS A 518 -0.32 -36.12 9.98
CA HIS A 518 -1.38 -35.36 9.32
C HIS A 518 -2.68 -35.37 10.12
N ALA A 519 -2.95 -36.41 10.93
CA ALA A 519 -4.10 -36.42 11.83
C ALA A 519 -3.90 -35.46 13.02
N MET A 520 -2.66 -35.25 13.48
CA MET A 520 -2.33 -34.23 14.49
C MET A 520 -2.50 -32.82 13.91
N TRP A 521 -2.09 -32.62 12.65
CA TRP A 521 -2.35 -31.38 11.94
C TRP A 521 -3.85 -31.13 11.75
N ALA A 522 -4.62 -32.13 11.31
CA ALA A 522 -6.08 -32.03 11.22
C ALA A 522 -6.76 -31.72 12.58
N GLU A 523 -6.23 -32.28 13.69
CA GLU A 523 -6.70 -31.96 15.03
C GLU A 523 -6.40 -30.49 15.39
N PHE A 524 -5.22 -29.98 15.04
CA PHE A 524 -4.86 -28.57 15.18
C PHE A 524 -5.84 -27.67 14.39
N GLU A 525 -6.07 -27.93 13.11
CA GLU A 525 -6.99 -27.15 12.28
C GLU A 525 -8.43 -27.22 12.82
N THR A 526 -8.88 -28.38 13.27
CA THR A 526 -10.21 -28.57 13.87
C THR A 526 -10.38 -27.73 15.14
N LYS A 527 -9.38 -27.71 16.02
CA LYS A 527 -9.36 -26.87 17.21
C LYS A 527 -9.28 -25.39 16.84
N MET A 528 -8.44 -25.02 15.87
CA MET A 528 -8.30 -23.65 15.40
C MET A 528 -9.58 -23.10 14.80
N PHE A 529 -10.30 -23.88 13.98
CA PHE A 529 -11.63 -23.52 13.50
C PHE A 529 -12.62 -23.29 14.66
N GLN A 530 -12.63 -24.15 15.69
CA GLN A 530 -13.48 -23.95 16.87
C GLN A 530 -13.11 -22.70 17.68
N ARG A 531 -11.82 -22.34 17.75
CA ARG A 531 -11.35 -21.08 18.35
C ARG A 531 -11.77 -19.89 17.50
N LEU A 532 -11.64 -19.98 16.18
CA LEU A 532 -12.03 -18.94 15.25
C LEU A 532 -13.52 -18.59 15.36
N VAL A 533 -14.39 -19.60 15.45
CA VAL A 533 -15.83 -19.37 15.67
C VAL A 533 -16.09 -18.60 16.97
N LYS A 534 -15.40 -18.93 18.08
CA LYS A 534 -15.48 -18.19 19.35
C LYS A 534 -14.86 -16.80 19.30
N ALA A 535 -13.83 -16.59 18.48
CA ALA A 535 -13.26 -15.28 18.21
C ALA A 535 -14.26 -14.41 17.43
N ASN A 536 -15.05 -15.04 16.55
CA ASN A 536 -16.07 -14.43 15.73
C ASN A 536 -17.47 -14.43 16.37
N HIS A 537 -17.56 -14.26 17.70
CA HIS A 537 -18.82 -14.16 18.45
C HIS A 537 -19.77 -15.35 18.28
N ASP A 538 -19.22 -16.56 18.20
CA ASP A 538 -19.90 -17.84 17.93
C ASP A 538 -20.58 -17.93 16.54
N GLU A 539 -20.28 -17.01 15.62
CA GLU A 539 -20.73 -17.06 14.23
C GLU A 539 -19.71 -17.79 13.32
N VAL A 540 -20.18 -18.82 12.60
CA VAL A 540 -19.37 -19.56 11.62
C VAL A 540 -19.14 -18.69 10.36
N PRO A 541 -17.90 -18.43 9.95
CA PRO A 541 -17.60 -17.73 8.70
C PRO A 541 -18.15 -18.49 7.48
N LYS A 542 -18.50 -17.76 6.41
CA LYS A 542 -18.93 -18.34 5.13
C LYS A 542 -17.76 -18.92 4.33
N ALA A 543 -16.54 -18.46 4.61
CA ALA A 543 -15.31 -18.99 4.07
C ALA A 543 -14.23 -18.98 5.15
N VAL A 544 -13.67 -20.15 5.43
CA VAL A 544 -12.41 -20.30 6.15
C VAL A 544 -11.38 -20.76 5.14
N ILE A 545 -10.40 -19.90 4.84
CA ILE A 545 -9.42 -20.16 3.79
C ILE A 545 -8.21 -20.85 4.41
N LEU A 546 -7.73 -21.88 3.72
CA LEU A 546 -6.45 -22.53 3.95
C LEU A 546 -5.66 -22.56 2.63
N TRP A 547 -4.34 -22.45 2.70
CA TRP A 547 -3.47 -22.70 1.55
C TRP A 547 -3.56 -24.16 1.08
N SER A 548 -3.33 -24.41 -0.22
CA SER A 548 -3.18 -25.78 -0.68
C SER A 548 -1.88 -26.41 -0.12
N SER A 549 -2.01 -27.60 0.47
CA SER A 549 -0.94 -28.23 1.23
C SER A 549 -1.11 -29.76 1.24
N PRO A 550 -0.19 -30.55 1.86
CA PRO A 550 -0.38 -31.99 2.03
C PRO A 550 -1.69 -32.35 2.76
N LEU A 551 -2.16 -31.51 3.69
CA LEU A 551 -3.41 -31.75 4.42
C LEU A 551 -4.65 -31.47 3.56
N THR A 552 -4.57 -30.56 2.58
CA THR A 552 -5.66 -30.27 1.63
C THR A 552 -5.65 -31.21 0.41
N LYS A 553 -5.10 -32.42 0.55
CA LYS A 553 -5.10 -33.46 -0.50
C LYS A 553 -5.89 -34.69 -0.05
N ARG A 554 -6.38 -35.47 -1.02
CA ARG A 554 -7.01 -36.78 -0.76
C ARG A 554 -5.99 -37.70 -0.07
N PRO A 555 -6.35 -38.46 0.98
CA PRO A 555 -7.68 -38.62 1.57
C PRO A 555 -8.01 -37.61 2.69
N TYR A 556 -7.06 -36.80 3.15
CA TYR A 556 -7.21 -35.93 4.30
C TYR A 556 -8.28 -34.85 4.09
N ILE A 557 -8.32 -34.22 2.91
CA ILE A 557 -9.24 -33.10 2.67
C ILE A 557 -10.72 -33.51 2.80
N THR A 558 -11.09 -34.66 2.22
CA THR A 558 -12.45 -35.22 2.28
C THR A 558 -12.76 -35.88 3.63
N THR A 559 -11.77 -36.04 4.51
CA THR A 559 -11.94 -36.59 5.86
C THR A 559 -12.16 -35.49 6.90
N TYR A 560 -11.43 -34.37 6.79
CA TYR A 560 -11.34 -33.37 7.86
C TYR A 560 -11.99 -32.02 7.56
N PHE A 561 -12.22 -31.66 6.30
CA PHE A 561 -12.77 -30.35 5.94
C PHE A 561 -14.15 -30.44 5.27
N ASP A 562 -15.06 -29.55 5.66
CA ASP A 562 -16.35 -29.35 4.97
C ASP A 562 -16.19 -28.36 3.79
N PRO A 563 -16.42 -28.77 2.52
CA PRO A 563 -16.33 -27.88 1.35
C PRO A 563 -17.33 -26.71 1.35
N LYS A 564 -18.36 -26.74 2.19
CA LYS A 564 -19.31 -25.62 2.36
C LYS A 564 -18.74 -24.48 3.19
N ILE A 565 -17.76 -24.77 4.06
CA ILE A 565 -17.16 -23.82 4.99
C ILE A 565 -15.75 -23.47 4.54
N HIS A 566 -14.95 -24.48 4.21
CA HIS A 566 -13.56 -24.31 3.83
C HIS A 566 -13.43 -23.86 2.38
N VAL A 567 -12.41 -23.07 2.11
CA VAL A 567 -11.99 -22.58 0.80
C VAL A 567 -10.51 -22.87 0.68
N ILE A 568 -10.06 -23.43 -0.44
CA ILE A 568 -8.63 -23.73 -0.62
C ILE A 568 -8.01 -22.69 -1.56
N GLN A 569 -6.99 -22.00 -1.07
CA GLN A 569 -6.19 -21.08 -1.86
C GLN A 569 -5.07 -21.86 -2.56
N SER A 570 -5.31 -22.20 -3.83
CA SER A 570 -4.38 -23.04 -4.60
C SER A 570 -3.27 -22.21 -5.22
N TRP A 571 -2.06 -22.41 -4.71
CA TRP A 571 -0.85 -21.73 -5.16
C TRP A 571 0.04 -22.59 -6.08
N GLY A 572 -0.26 -23.89 -6.19
CA GLY A 572 0.46 -24.82 -7.04
C GLY A 572 0.56 -24.38 -8.51
N GLY A 573 1.49 -24.98 -9.24
CA GLY A 573 1.65 -24.71 -10.68
C GLY A 573 0.37 -25.04 -11.44
N SER A 574 -0.01 -24.21 -12.41
CA SER A 574 -1.32 -24.31 -13.08
C SER A 574 -1.61 -25.62 -13.82
N ASN A 575 -0.57 -26.39 -14.11
CA ASN A 575 -0.64 -27.72 -14.73
C ASN A 575 -0.68 -28.88 -13.71
N TRP A 576 -0.72 -28.60 -12.41
CA TRP A 576 -0.84 -29.62 -11.36
C TRP A 576 -2.30 -30.05 -11.20
N LEU A 577 -2.52 -31.32 -10.87
CA LEU A 577 -3.87 -31.87 -10.69
C LEU A 577 -4.58 -31.30 -9.45
N GLU A 578 -3.85 -30.71 -8.51
CA GLU A 578 -4.34 -30.19 -7.23
C GLU A 578 -5.62 -29.35 -7.36
N THR A 579 -5.63 -28.33 -8.23
CA THR A 579 -6.83 -27.49 -8.43
C THR A 579 -8.00 -28.28 -9.01
N SER A 580 -7.75 -29.27 -9.86
CA SER A 580 -8.79 -30.14 -10.44
C SER A 580 -9.37 -31.09 -9.38
N ASP A 581 -8.52 -31.73 -8.58
CA ASP A 581 -8.92 -32.61 -7.48
C ASP A 581 -9.82 -31.86 -6.47
N LEU A 582 -9.44 -30.62 -6.11
CA LEU A 582 -10.22 -29.74 -5.22
C LEU A 582 -11.61 -29.41 -5.79
N LEU A 583 -11.68 -29.08 -7.09
CA LEU A 583 -12.94 -28.78 -7.78
C LEU A 583 -13.82 -30.03 -7.97
N GLU A 584 -13.22 -31.21 -8.13
CA GLU A 584 -13.93 -32.51 -8.16
C GLU A 584 -14.53 -32.87 -6.81
N ASP A 585 -13.78 -32.64 -5.71
CA ASP A 585 -14.26 -32.83 -4.34
C ASP A 585 -15.26 -31.75 -3.89
N GLY A 586 -15.56 -30.78 -4.75
CA GLY A 586 -16.59 -29.76 -4.54
C GLY A 586 -16.14 -28.58 -3.67
N PHE A 587 -14.84 -28.45 -3.39
CA PHE A 587 -14.30 -27.31 -2.64
C PHE A 587 -14.34 -26.04 -3.48
N ARG A 588 -14.61 -24.92 -2.81
CA ARG A 588 -14.42 -23.59 -3.39
C ARG A 588 -12.93 -23.25 -3.39
N VAL A 589 -12.45 -22.59 -4.44
CA VAL A 589 -11.02 -22.27 -4.61
C VAL A 589 -10.77 -20.80 -4.91
N ILE A 590 -9.67 -20.29 -4.36
CA ILE A 590 -9.02 -19.04 -4.78
C ILE A 590 -7.76 -19.45 -5.55
N LEU A 591 -7.54 -18.87 -6.73
CA LEU A 591 -6.42 -19.24 -7.58
C LEU A 591 -5.24 -18.28 -7.39
N SER A 592 -4.08 -18.79 -7.01
CA SER A 592 -2.84 -18.03 -6.77
C SER A 592 -1.64 -18.65 -7.49
N HIS A 593 -1.86 -19.38 -8.60
CA HIS A 593 -0.86 -20.26 -9.21
C HIS A 593 0.52 -19.61 -9.40
N VAL A 594 1.54 -20.23 -8.82
CA VAL A 594 2.93 -19.75 -8.74
C VAL A 594 3.56 -19.47 -10.10
N ASP A 595 3.20 -20.22 -11.15
CA ASP A 595 3.70 -20.06 -12.52
C ASP A 595 3.20 -18.80 -13.24
N ALA A 596 2.21 -18.10 -12.67
CA ALA A 596 1.64 -16.90 -13.28
C ALA A 596 1.51 -15.69 -12.35
N TRP A 597 1.07 -15.86 -11.10
CA TRP A 597 0.57 -14.75 -10.28
C TRP A 597 1.39 -14.45 -9.02
N TYR A 598 2.45 -15.22 -8.75
CA TYR A 598 3.48 -14.83 -7.76
C TYR A 598 4.34 -13.70 -8.34
N LEU A 599 4.26 -12.52 -7.74
CA LEU A 599 4.93 -11.31 -8.25
C LEU A 599 6.37 -11.13 -7.70
N ASP A 600 6.75 -11.94 -6.72
CA ASP A 600 8.09 -12.02 -6.11
C ASP A 600 9.10 -12.85 -6.93
N CYS A 601 8.67 -13.66 -7.89
CA CYS A 601 9.56 -14.49 -8.71
C CYS A 601 10.55 -13.66 -9.55
N GLY A 602 11.71 -14.26 -9.88
CA GLY A 602 12.65 -13.72 -10.87
C GLY A 602 13.76 -12.81 -10.37
N PHE A 603 13.88 -12.59 -9.05
CA PHE A 603 14.92 -11.73 -8.46
C PHE A 603 16.16 -12.49 -7.95
N GLY A 604 16.25 -13.79 -8.21
CA GLY A 604 17.38 -14.65 -7.83
C GLY A 604 17.34 -15.10 -6.36
N ARG A 605 18.40 -15.80 -5.93
CA ARG A 605 18.45 -16.44 -4.60
C ARG A 605 18.73 -15.43 -3.48
N TRP A 606 17.94 -15.48 -2.41
CA TRP A 606 18.23 -14.81 -1.13
C TRP A 606 18.88 -15.73 -0.09
N ARG A 607 18.83 -17.05 -0.30
CA ARG A 607 19.42 -18.08 0.57
C ARG A 607 20.70 -18.64 -0.06
N GLU A 608 21.66 -19.04 0.79
CA GLU A 608 22.90 -19.70 0.36
C GLU A 608 22.62 -21.08 -0.28
N THR A 609 21.64 -21.81 0.25
CA THR A 609 21.21 -23.13 -0.20
C THR A 609 19.69 -23.18 -0.42
N GLY A 610 19.23 -24.17 -1.21
CA GLY A 610 17.82 -24.36 -1.56
C GLY A 610 17.33 -23.61 -2.80
N GLU A 611 16.08 -23.86 -3.16
CA GLU A 611 15.40 -23.21 -4.30
C GLU A 611 14.84 -21.84 -3.90
N ALA A 612 15.73 -20.87 -3.70
CA ALA A 612 15.32 -19.48 -3.49
C ALA A 612 14.98 -18.79 -4.82
N ALA A 613 13.75 -19.03 -5.30
CA ALA A 613 12.95 -18.25 -6.25
C ALA A 613 12.04 -19.22 -7.03
N CYS A 614 10.79 -18.85 -7.26
CA CYS A 614 9.84 -19.54 -8.14
C CYS A 614 10.18 -19.43 -9.66
N GLY A 615 11.47 -19.47 -10.01
CA GLY A 615 11.96 -19.34 -11.38
C GLY A 615 11.90 -17.90 -11.91
N GLU A 616 11.44 -17.76 -13.15
CA GLU A 616 11.49 -16.51 -13.91
C GLU A 616 10.55 -15.41 -13.40
N TYR A 617 10.85 -14.15 -13.73
CA TYR A 617 9.98 -13.02 -13.40
C TYR A 617 8.64 -13.12 -14.14
N ARG A 618 7.53 -13.07 -13.40
CA ARG A 618 6.18 -13.05 -14.00
C ARG A 618 5.93 -11.71 -14.66
N THR A 619 5.99 -11.67 -15.99
CA THR A 619 5.67 -10.46 -16.77
C THR A 619 4.19 -10.10 -16.64
N TRP A 620 3.83 -8.85 -16.91
CA TRP A 620 2.41 -8.47 -16.95
C TRP A 620 1.66 -9.25 -18.05
N GLN A 621 2.32 -9.65 -19.14
CA GLN A 621 1.72 -10.53 -20.16
C GLN A 621 1.45 -11.93 -19.60
N THR A 622 2.38 -12.51 -18.82
CA THR A 622 2.17 -13.79 -18.12
C THR A 622 0.93 -13.70 -17.22
N VAL A 623 0.89 -12.68 -16.36
CA VAL A 623 -0.24 -12.41 -15.46
C VAL A 623 -1.56 -12.21 -16.21
N TYR A 624 -1.55 -11.43 -17.29
CA TYR A 624 -2.74 -11.12 -18.09
C TYR A 624 -3.24 -12.30 -18.93
N ASN A 625 -2.35 -13.12 -19.47
CA ASN A 625 -2.72 -14.21 -20.37
C ASN A 625 -3.13 -15.48 -19.63
N HIS A 626 -2.82 -15.58 -18.33
CA HIS A 626 -3.22 -16.71 -17.47
C HIS A 626 -4.74 -16.84 -17.36
N ARG A 627 -5.27 -18.03 -17.66
CA ARG A 627 -6.72 -18.34 -17.72
C ARG A 627 -6.99 -19.82 -17.39
N PRO A 628 -6.56 -20.32 -16.21
CA PRO A 628 -6.62 -21.75 -15.87
C PRO A 628 -8.04 -22.33 -15.97
N TRP A 629 -9.07 -21.53 -15.68
CA TRP A 629 -10.48 -21.91 -15.77
C TRP A 629 -10.98 -22.28 -17.17
N LYS A 630 -10.21 -22.07 -18.24
CA LYS A 630 -10.53 -22.62 -19.57
C LYS A 630 -10.41 -24.14 -19.61
N GLU A 631 -9.61 -24.72 -18.73
CA GLU A 631 -9.27 -26.15 -18.72
C GLU A 631 -10.18 -26.92 -17.75
N TYR A 632 -10.88 -26.22 -16.84
CA TYR A 632 -11.80 -26.81 -15.89
C TYR A 632 -13.22 -26.99 -16.45
N PRO A 633 -13.92 -28.09 -16.10
CA PRO A 633 -15.33 -28.31 -16.42
C PRO A 633 -16.25 -27.11 -16.11
N GLN A 634 -17.13 -26.78 -17.05
CA GLN A 634 -18.06 -25.64 -16.92
C GLN A 634 -18.95 -25.73 -15.67
N GLN A 635 -19.25 -26.94 -15.21
CA GLN A 635 -20.05 -27.21 -14.00
C GLN A 635 -19.35 -26.83 -12.69
N GLN A 636 -18.02 -26.71 -12.69
CA GLN A 636 -17.21 -26.37 -11.52
C GLN A 636 -16.84 -24.88 -11.46
N MET A 637 -17.16 -24.10 -12.51
CA MET A 637 -16.81 -22.68 -12.62
C MET A 637 -17.35 -21.79 -11.50
N ASN A 638 -18.41 -22.20 -10.82
CA ASN A 638 -19.01 -21.51 -9.68
C ASN A 638 -18.29 -21.78 -8.35
N LEU A 639 -17.37 -22.75 -8.30
CA LEU A 639 -16.52 -23.01 -7.14
C LEU A 639 -15.29 -22.09 -7.11
N ILE A 640 -14.90 -21.52 -8.26
CA ILE A 640 -13.79 -20.58 -8.38
C ILE A 640 -14.26 -19.19 -7.94
N LEU A 641 -13.81 -18.74 -6.76
CA LEU A 641 -14.25 -17.46 -6.16
C LEU A 641 -13.58 -16.24 -6.81
N GLY A 642 -12.40 -16.44 -7.39
CA GLY A 642 -11.57 -15.39 -7.95
C GLY A 642 -10.13 -15.84 -8.08
N GLY A 643 -9.23 -14.87 -7.96
CA GLY A 643 -7.80 -15.11 -8.01
C GLY A 643 -7.03 -14.03 -7.27
N GLU A 644 -5.78 -14.32 -6.95
CA GLU A 644 -4.92 -13.45 -6.17
C GLU A 644 -3.53 -13.35 -6.80
N ALA A 645 -2.93 -12.15 -6.72
CA ALA A 645 -1.50 -11.99 -6.94
C ALA A 645 -0.78 -11.92 -5.58
N ALA A 646 -0.08 -12.99 -5.24
CA ALA A 646 0.78 -13.02 -4.07
C ALA A 646 2.07 -12.23 -4.33
N ILE A 647 2.55 -11.47 -3.33
CA ILE A 647 3.80 -10.70 -3.43
C ILE A 647 4.62 -10.89 -2.15
N TRP A 648 5.22 -12.09 -2.05
CA TRP A 648 6.05 -12.57 -0.93
C TRP A 648 7.30 -11.69 -0.73
N SER A 649 7.59 -11.33 0.53
CA SER A 649 8.30 -10.10 0.86
C SER A 649 9.81 -10.23 1.14
N GLU A 650 10.41 -11.43 1.06
CA GLU A 650 11.80 -11.70 1.48
C GLU A 650 12.85 -10.80 0.83
N GLN A 651 12.62 -10.40 -0.43
CA GLN A 651 13.54 -9.60 -1.22
C GLN A 651 13.01 -8.18 -1.54
N MET A 652 12.04 -7.65 -0.79
CA MET A 652 11.51 -6.31 -1.06
C MET A 652 11.40 -5.41 0.16
N GLY A 653 11.62 -4.11 -0.03
CA GLY A 653 11.35 -3.11 0.98
C GLY A 653 10.33 -2.08 0.50
N GLN A 654 10.07 -1.09 1.34
CA GLN A 654 9.10 -0.02 1.06
C GLN A 654 9.28 0.68 -0.30
N ALA A 655 10.52 0.79 -0.79
CA ALA A 655 10.83 1.41 -2.08
C ALA A 655 10.50 0.52 -3.29
N SER A 656 10.58 -0.80 -3.16
CA SER A 656 10.35 -1.76 -4.26
C SER A 656 8.95 -2.36 -4.29
N LEU A 657 8.18 -2.28 -3.19
CA LEU A 657 6.77 -2.71 -3.12
C LEU A 657 5.94 -2.20 -4.31
N GLY A 658 5.88 -0.87 -4.49
CA GLY A 658 5.08 -0.25 -5.55
C GLY A 658 5.44 -0.78 -6.94
N PRO A 659 6.71 -0.67 -7.38
CA PRO A 659 7.14 -1.20 -8.67
C PRO A 659 6.93 -2.72 -8.84
N ARG A 660 7.16 -3.54 -7.80
CA ARG A 660 6.92 -4.98 -7.91
C ARG A 660 5.44 -5.30 -8.17
N VAL A 661 4.51 -4.63 -7.48
CA VAL A 661 3.07 -4.86 -7.66
C VAL A 661 2.55 -4.24 -8.96
N TRP A 662 2.89 -2.98 -9.24
CA TRP A 662 2.27 -2.20 -10.30
C TRP A 662 3.18 -2.06 -11.52
N PRO A 663 2.73 -2.40 -12.74
CA PRO A 663 1.32 -2.58 -13.13
C PRO A 663 0.85 -4.04 -13.25
N ARG A 664 1.61 -5.02 -12.75
CA ARG A 664 1.26 -6.45 -12.88
C ARG A 664 -0.06 -6.81 -12.19
N ALA A 665 -0.32 -6.30 -10.99
CA ALA A 665 -1.62 -6.45 -10.34
C ALA A 665 -2.77 -5.78 -11.12
N SER A 666 -2.51 -4.72 -11.89
CA SER A 666 -3.51 -4.17 -12.82
C SER A 666 -3.79 -5.11 -14.00
N ALA A 667 -2.80 -5.86 -14.47
CA ALA A 667 -2.99 -6.90 -15.49
C ALA A 667 -3.93 -8.01 -14.98
N LEU A 668 -3.73 -8.46 -13.73
CA LEU A 668 -4.62 -9.42 -13.07
C LEU A 668 -6.04 -8.87 -12.88
N ALA A 669 -6.15 -7.58 -12.52
CA ALA A 669 -7.42 -6.87 -12.36
C ALA A 669 -8.36 -7.07 -13.56
N GLU A 670 -7.84 -6.84 -14.78
CA GLU A 670 -8.66 -6.90 -15.97
C GLU A 670 -8.95 -8.33 -16.43
N ARG A 671 -8.00 -9.24 -16.18
CA ARG A 671 -8.16 -10.68 -16.38
C ARG A 671 -9.35 -11.19 -15.58
N LEU A 672 -9.40 -10.91 -14.27
CA LEU A 672 -10.52 -11.29 -13.43
C LEU A 672 -11.79 -10.52 -13.83
N TRP A 673 -11.75 -9.18 -13.86
CA TRP A 673 -12.94 -8.34 -14.09
C TRP A 673 -13.67 -8.58 -15.43
N SER A 674 -12.96 -8.89 -16.52
CA SER A 674 -13.55 -8.92 -17.88
C SER A 674 -13.24 -10.15 -18.73
N ASP A 675 -12.37 -11.03 -18.25
CA ASP A 675 -11.93 -12.29 -18.87
C ASP A 675 -11.77 -12.28 -20.41
N LEU A 676 -11.13 -11.24 -20.94
CA LEU A 676 -11.06 -11.02 -22.39
C LEU A 676 -10.34 -12.16 -23.12
N PRO A 677 -10.86 -12.62 -24.28
CA PRO A 677 -10.16 -13.49 -25.23
C PRO A 677 -8.71 -13.06 -25.50
N THR A 678 -7.81 -14.03 -25.48
CA THR A 678 -6.37 -13.89 -25.76
C THR A 678 -5.95 -15.04 -26.67
N ASN A 679 -5.07 -14.76 -27.64
CA ASN A 679 -4.60 -15.73 -28.63
C ASN A 679 -3.15 -16.14 -28.29
N GLY A 680 -2.99 -16.81 -27.14
CA GLY A 680 -1.67 -17.17 -26.59
C GLY A 680 -0.92 -15.96 -26.02
N TYR A 681 0.40 -15.94 -26.17
CA TYR A 681 1.27 -14.84 -25.71
C TYR A 681 1.03 -13.49 -26.42
N SER A 682 0.37 -13.50 -27.58
CA SER A 682 0.02 -12.28 -28.32
C SER A 682 -1.20 -11.61 -27.68
N THR A 683 -0.93 -10.65 -26.80
CA THR A 683 -1.94 -9.77 -26.22
C THR A 683 -2.30 -8.65 -27.21
N ASP A 684 -3.59 -8.32 -27.35
CA ASP A 684 -4.09 -7.29 -28.26
C ASP A 684 -3.45 -5.89 -28.01
N GLU A 685 -3.18 -5.12 -29.08
CA GLU A 685 -2.59 -3.77 -29.02
C GLU A 685 -3.39 -2.80 -28.13
N GLY A 686 -4.71 -2.97 -28.08
CA GLY A 686 -5.61 -2.20 -27.22
C GLY A 686 -5.41 -2.48 -25.73
N VAL A 687 -4.85 -3.63 -25.35
CA VAL A 687 -4.45 -3.91 -23.95
C VAL A 687 -3.16 -3.16 -23.62
N TYR A 688 -2.12 -3.26 -24.45
CA TYR A 688 -0.87 -2.51 -24.29
C TYR A 688 -1.13 -0.99 -24.17
N THR A 689 -1.98 -0.46 -25.05
CA THR A 689 -2.31 0.97 -25.10
C THR A 689 -3.10 1.43 -23.86
N ARG A 690 -4.03 0.62 -23.36
CA ARG A 690 -4.80 0.95 -22.16
C ARG A 690 -3.98 0.78 -20.89
N LEU A 691 -3.13 -0.24 -20.80
CA LEU A 691 -2.25 -0.45 -19.66
C LEU A 691 -1.21 0.68 -19.54
N ALA A 692 -0.66 1.15 -20.67
CA ALA A 692 0.20 2.35 -20.70
C ALA A 692 -0.50 3.58 -20.11
N ALA A 693 -1.78 3.80 -20.47
CA ALA A 693 -2.55 4.93 -19.95
C ALA A 693 -2.93 4.74 -18.47
N HIS A 694 -3.23 3.52 -18.04
CA HIS A 694 -3.50 3.19 -16.65
C HIS A 694 -2.27 3.44 -15.76
N VAL A 695 -1.06 3.13 -16.23
CA VAL A 695 0.19 3.47 -15.54
C VAL A 695 0.36 4.98 -15.33
N GLU A 696 -0.04 5.81 -16.29
CA GLU A 696 -0.04 7.27 -16.12
C GLU A 696 -1.09 7.73 -15.08
N VAL A 697 -2.21 7.03 -14.92
CA VAL A 697 -3.22 7.26 -13.86
C VAL A 697 -2.70 6.83 -12.49
N LEU A 698 -2.08 5.66 -12.38
CA LEU A 698 -1.44 5.21 -11.12
C LEU A 698 -0.34 6.21 -10.70
N THR A 699 0.52 6.58 -11.65
CA THR A 699 1.60 7.55 -11.42
C THR A 699 1.09 8.93 -11.01
N SER A 700 -0.04 9.40 -11.57
CA SER A 700 -0.63 10.69 -11.18
C SER A 700 -1.11 10.70 -9.73
N ARG A 701 -1.56 9.56 -9.21
CA ARG A 701 -1.95 9.35 -7.80
C ARG A 701 -0.75 9.16 -6.87
N GLY A 702 0.48 9.23 -7.41
CA GLY A 702 1.72 9.06 -6.65
C GLY A 702 2.05 7.60 -6.31
N ILE A 703 1.41 6.65 -6.99
CA ILE A 703 1.78 5.23 -6.94
C ILE A 703 3.04 5.05 -7.78
N LYS A 704 4.01 4.29 -7.26
CA LYS A 704 5.23 3.94 -7.99
C LYS A 704 4.97 2.66 -8.77
N THR A 705 5.32 2.67 -10.05
CA THR A 705 5.15 1.52 -10.96
C THR A 705 6.49 1.15 -11.57
N GLU A 706 6.65 -0.11 -11.99
CA GLU A 706 7.75 -0.55 -12.84
C GLU A 706 7.56 -0.04 -14.29
N ALA A 707 8.67 0.10 -15.01
CA ALA A 707 8.67 0.49 -16.43
C ALA A 707 8.60 -0.76 -17.31
N MET A 708 7.44 -1.05 -17.91
CA MET A 708 7.23 -2.24 -18.75
C MET A 708 8.02 -2.22 -20.07
N TRP A 709 8.32 -1.03 -20.61
CA TRP A 709 8.95 -0.83 -21.91
C TRP A 709 9.48 0.62 -22.04
N PRO A 710 10.31 0.92 -23.06
CA PRO A 710 10.75 2.30 -23.32
C PRO A 710 9.57 3.27 -23.45
N GLN A 711 9.66 4.45 -22.81
CA GLN A 711 8.59 5.46 -22.82
C GLN A 711 8.18 5.89 -24.25
N TRP A 712 9.09 5.73 -25.22
CA TRP A 712 8.79 5.92 -26.64
C TRP A 712 7.64 5.02 -27.13
N CYS A 713 7.55 3.76 -26.68
CA CYS A 713 6.46 2.85 -27.04
C CYS A 713 5.11 3.36 -26.55
N SER A 714 5.03 3.83 -25.30
CA SER A 714 3.82 4.49 -24.77
C SER A 714 3.44 5.73 -25.59
N GLN A 715 4.42 6.48 -26.11
CA GLN A 715 4.18 7.65 -26.97
C GLN A 715 3.88 7.34 -28.43
N ASN A 716 4.10 6.11 -28.89
CA ASN A 716 3.85 5.67 -30.26
C ASN A 716 3.16 4.28 -30.24
N PRO A 717 1.87 4.21 -29.85
CA PRO A 717 1.10 2.96 -29.80
C PRO A 717 1.26 2.10 -31.07
N GLY A 718 1.35 0.79 -30.88
CA GLY A 718 1.50 -0.18 -31.99
C GLY A 718 2.83 -0.16 -32.75
N LYS A 719 3.86 0.55 -32.27
CA LYS A 719 5.20 0.57 -32.90
C LYS A 719 6.25 -0.32 -32.23
N CYS A 720 5.87 -1.04 -31.16
CA CYS A 720 6.74 -1.94 -30.40
C CYS A 720 6.10 -3.34 -30.20
N LEU A 721 5.19 -3.72 -31.11
CA LEU A 721 4.40 -4.96 -31.10
C LEU A 721 4.64 -5.73 -32.41
#